data_AF-A0A8I1GFH1-F1
#
_entry.id   AF-A0A8I1GFH1-F1
#
_cell.length_a   1.000
_cell.length_b   1.000
_cell.length_c   1.000
_cell.angle_alpha   90.00
_cell.angle_beta   90.00
_cell.angle_gamma   90.00
#
_symmetry.space_group_name_H-M   'P 1'
#
loop_
_entity.id
_entity.type
_entity.pdbx_description
1 polymer ?
#
loop_
_entity_poly.entity_id
_entity_poly.type
_entity_poly.pdbx_seq_one_letter_code
_entity_poly.pdbx_strand_id
1 'polypeptide(L)'
;MAKKVSPDKASPLLLQADDLVYDHRNNRVVARGNVEIYYDENILLADEVIYDKSANTLTAIGNVRLKEADGSVVNAERLTLSSNFRDGFIRSMKALTQDDSRIAASNAYRKDGKTVYENGVVTSCKPCEANPDRAPIWRIKATRVIQDKQDQNIYFEDTRFELFGVPIAWLPYFYVPDPSVKQRSGVLAPQYRHDTSTGYALTVPYYYAISPNYDLTLSPTFTTKAGYLMQADWRQRLWNGAYEVKLAGVYNDNADDFVGQRDWRGSIETKGEFELNKFWKFGWNAILESDDTFRRFYHIDSIYSTERVSSVYLTGMGERNYFNMSVSRYGNLGGQPYDYSTGDYLSNTGASWAYPSIDYNYVHDKPVFGGELKFDANVVALSSDERRTYTNNVVNPYFDRTDRIVTSAEWRRTLTDDLGQRFTPFVFGRGDIYSVSSFKDVSGDAGDSDTFTRQMVGGGLDYRYPFVAHTDTASHVIEPVGQIVTRTNVSNNDRMPNVDSQSLVFDDTLLFDINKFSGYDRIETGTRANVGLQYTMQTYNGVSVRAVGGESFQVAGKNSYDPATGLYNTRSDYVVGGYVDYLNMFRFVTQFRLDESDFTVARQDYSAQVKLGIFEGALSYVAVAAQPLLGFDTAREEVAGFGAVKLTDEWTVFGDARYNLELSQFVRNSVGVQYADECFIYSVTYQRTFVEYSDLKPDTSVMVRIGIKGFGQQTTPSSIGDLSPEAASFR
;
A
#
# COMPACT_ATOMS: atom_id res chain seq x y z
N MET A 1 -16.72 -20.97 -31.06
CA MET A 1 -16.60 -22.41 -31.33
C MET A 1 -15.15 -22.73 -31.64
N ALA A 2 -14.39 -23.17 -30.65
CA ALA A 2 -12.99 -23.60 -30.85
C ALA A 2 -12.97 -25.08 -31.26
N LYS A 3 -12.25 -25.36 -32.34
CA LYS A 3 -12.12 -26.69 -32.95
C LYS A 3 -11.41 -27.62 -31.96
N LYS A 4 -12.09 -28.65 -31.47
CA LYS A 4 -11.48 -29.79 -30.76
C LYS A 4 -10.43 -30.40 -31.70
N VAL A 5 -9.16 -30.24 -31.36
CA VAL A 5 -8.08 -31.00 -31.99
C VAL A 5 -8.15 -32.41 -31.39
N SER A 6 -8.38 -33.39 -32.26
CA SER A 6 -8.31 -34.81 -31.91
C SER A 6 -6.85 -35.20 -31.60
N PRO A 7 -6.55 -35.89 -30.48
CA PRO A 7 -5.20 -36.34 -30.19
C PRO A 7 -4.94 -37.61 -31.02
N ASP A 8 -4.30 -37.47 -32.18
CA ASP A 8 -3.98 -38.62 -33.02
C ASP A 8 -2.58 -38.49 -33.62
N LYS A 9 -1.59 -38.74 -32.75
CA LYS A 9 -0.27 -39.35 -33.01
C LYS A 9 0.49 -39.37 -31.68
N ALA A 10 0.59 -40.54 -31.05
CA ALA A 10 1.45 -40.72 -29.88
C ALA A 10 2.90 -40.39 -30.26
N SER A 11 3.54 -39.50 -29.49
CA SER A 11 4.97 -39.22 -29.62
C SER A 11 5.77 -40.53 -29.52
N PRO A 12 6.80 -40.76 -30.36
CA PRO A 12 7.59 -41.98 -30.29
C PRO A 12 8.27 -42.09 -28.93
N LEU A 13 8.20 -43.27 -28.30
CA LEU A 13 8.95 -43.60 -27.09
C LEU A 13 10.42 -43.80 -27.47
N LEU A 14 11.31 -42.96 -26.93
CA LEU A 14 12.75 -43.10 -27.10
C LEU A 14 13.30 -43.83 -25.88
N LEU A 15 14.09 -44.88 -26.10
CA LEU A 15 14.71 -45.68 -25.05
C LEU A 15 16.21 -45.80 -25.32
N GLN A 16 17.01 -45.56 -24.29
CA GLN A 16 18.44 -45.76 -24.24
C GLN A 16 18.79 -46.61 -23.01
N ALA A 17 19.69 -47.57 -23.16
CA ALA A 17 20.18 -48.43 -22.09
C ALA A 17 21.52 -49.07 -22.51
N ASP A 18 22.29 -49.58 -21.55
CA ASP A 18 23.55 -50.28 -21.82
C ASP A 18 23.29 -51.64 -22.51
N ASP A 19 22.29 -52.39 -22.03
CA ASP A 19 21.87 -53.68 -22.56
C ASP A 19 20.37 -53.74 -22.80
N LEU A 20 19.96 -54.34 -23.92
CA LEU A 20 18.55 -54.60 -24.26
C LEU A 20 18.34 -56.09 -24.59
N VAL A 21 17.59 -56.78 -23.72
CA VAL A 21 17.34 -58.23 -23.81
C VAL A 21 15.88 -58.49 -24.19
N TYR A 22 15.68 -59.25 -25.27
CA TYR A 22 14.36 -59.75 -25.69
C TYR A 22 14.13 -61.16 -25.16
N ASP A 23 13.34 -61.29 -24.09
CA ASP A 23 12.91 -62.59 -23.56
C ASP A 23 11.62 -63.03 -24.25
N HIS A 24 11.80 -63.73 -25.37
CA HIS A 24 10.69 -64.27 -26.15
C HIS A 24 9.90 -65.36 -25.42
N ARG A 25 10.49 -66.05 -24.42
CA ARG A 25 9.80 -67.13 -23.69
C ARG A 25 8.78 -66.56 -22.70
N ASN A 26 9.13 -65.47 -22.02
CA ASN A 26 8.26 -64.80 -21.06
C ASN A 26 7.54 -63.57 -21.65
N ASN A 27 7.70 -63.32 -22.96
CA ASN A 27 7.11 -62.18 -23.69
C ASN A 27 7.49 -60.81 -23.09
N ARG A 28 8.77 -60.65 -22.73
CA ARG A 28 9.30 -59.45 -22.05
C ARG A 28 10.43 -58.80 -22.84
N VAL A 29 10.56 -57.49 -22.69
CA VAL A 29 11.74 -56.71 -23.11
C VAL A 29 12.37 -56.14 -21.84
N VAL A 30 13.65 -56.39 -21.64
CA VAL A 30 14.38 -55.96 -20.44
C VAL A 30 15.51 -55.03 -20.87
N ALA A 31 15.45 -53.77 -20.48
CA ALA A 31 16.52 -52.80 -20.61
C ALA A 31 17.31 -52.75 -19.30
N ARG A 32 18.64 -52.78 -19.34
CA ARG A 32 19.54 -52.79 -18.17
C ARG A 32 20.67 -51.80 -18.33
N GLY A 33 21.07 -51.21 -17.21
CA GLY A 33 22.19 -50.28 -17.12
C GLY A 33 21.80 -48.91 -17.66
N ASN A 34 21.82 -47.90 -16.78
CA ASN A 34 21.58 -46.50 -17.10
C ASN A 34 20.38 -46.28 -18.04
N VAL A 35 19.25 -46.94 -17.74
CA VAL A 35 18.08 -46.91 -18.62
C VAL A 35 17.45 -45.52 -18.58
N GLU A 36 17.30 -44.91 -19.74
CA GLU A 36 16.64 -43.63 -19.95
C GLU A 36 15.52 -43.79 -20.97
N ILE A 37 14.30 -43.40 -20.59
CA ILE A 37 13.13 -43.42 -21.45
C ILE A 37 12.55 -42.01 -21.52
N TYR A 38 12.38 -41.50 -22.74
CA TYR A 38 11.71 -40.24 -23.02
C TYR A 38 10.40 -40.49 -23.75
N TYR A 39 9.29 -40.04 -23.16
CA TYR A 39 7.95 -40.21 -23.73
C TYR A 39 6.98 -39.10 -23.27
N ASP A 40 6.38 -38.40 -24.22
CA ASP A 40 5.36 -37.35 -23.97
C ASP A 40 5.84 -36.29 -22.95
N GLU A 41 7.06 -35.77 -23.15
CA GLU A 41 7.76 -34.83 -22.26
C GLU A 41 8.15 -35.38 -20.87
N ASN A 42 7.82 -36.63 -20.57
CA ASN A 42 8.26 -37.31 -19.36
C ASN A 42 9.62 -37.98 -19.57
N ILE A 43 10.47 -37.95 -18.54
CA ILE A 43 11.79 -38.58 -18.52
C ILE A 43 11.82 -39.61 -17.39
N LEU A 44 12.05 -40.88 -17.72
CA LEU A 44 12.18 -41.97 -16.76
C LEU A 44 13.61 -42.51 -16.78
N LEU A 45 14.28 -42.47 -15.63
CA LEU A 45 15.60 -43.05 -15.39
C LEU A 45 15.47 -44.24 -14.43
N ALA A 46 16.18 -45.34 -14.68
CA ALA A 46 16.24 -46.50 -13.79
C ALA A 46 17.45 -47.41 -14.07
N ASP A 47 17.77 -48.33 -13.15
CA ASP A 47 18.82 -49.33 -13.36
C ASP A 47 18.35 -50.46 -14.30
N GLU A 48 17.07 -50.86 -14.19
CA GLU A 48 16.44 -51.87 -15.04
C GLU A 48 15.00 -51.46 -15.37
N VAL A 49 14.58 -51.63 -16.63
CA VAL A 49 13.17 -51.49 -17.05
C VAL A 49 12.72 -52.77 -17.75
N ILE A 50 11.68 -53.39 -17.21
CA ILE A 50 11.03 -54.58 -17.76
C ILE A 50 9.70 -54.17 -18.37
N TYR A 51 9.55 -54.35 -19.68
CA TYR A 51 8.26 -54.25 -20.37
C TYR A 51 7.69 -55.64 -20.61
N ASP A 52 6.61 -55.98 -19.91
CA ASP A 52 5.88 -57.23 -20.09
C ASP A 52 4.76 -57.03 -21.10
N LYS A 53 4.91 -57.61 -22.30
CA LYS A 53 3.95 -57.46 -23.39
C LYS A 53 2.63 -58.17 -23.12
N SER A 54 2.64 -59.21 -22.28
CA SER A 54 1.44 -59.99 -21.97
C SER A 54 0.54 -59.27 -20.98
N ALA A 55 1.13 -58.68 -19.95
CA ALA A 55 0.44 -57.84 -18.97
C ALA A 55 0.25 -56.39 -19.45
N ASN A 56 0.98 -56.00 -20.50
CA ASN A 56 1.04 -54.64 -21.03
C ASN A 56 1.45 -53.62 -19.95
N THR A 57 2.47 -53.97 -19.16
CA THR A 57 3.00 -53.16 -18.05
C THR A 57 4.48 -52.89 -18.22
N LEU A 58 4.91 -51.71 -17.76
CA LEU A 58 6.30 -51.29 -17.71
C LEU A 58 6.72 -51.19 -16.24
N THR A 59 7.76 -51.92 -15.85
CA THR A 59 8.29 -51.91 -14.49
C THR A 59 9.72 -51.40 -14.49
N ALA A 60 9.95 -50.25 -13.88
CA ALA A 60 11.27 -49.72 -13.58
C ALA A 60 11.71 -50.13 -12.17
N ILE A 61 12.96 -50.56 -12.01
CA ILE A 61 13.53 -51.10 -10.79
C ILE A 61 14.92 -50.48 -10.58
N GLY A 62 15.19 -50.02 -9.35
CA GLY A 62 16.48 -49.46 -8.96
C GLY A 62 16.65 -48.01 -9.42
N ASN A 63 17.00 -47.14 -8.47
CA ASN A 63 17.25 -45.70 -8.68
C ASN A 63 16.22 -45.00 -9.58
N VAL A 64 14.94 -45.36 -9.45
CA VAL A 64 13.91 -44.89 -10.38
C VAL A 64 13.68 -43.40 -10.16
N ARG A 65 13.80 -42.60 -11.24
CA ARG A 65 13.49 -41.17 -11.25
C ARG A 65 12.62 -40.84 -12.46
N LEU A 66 11.38 -40.43 -12.20
CA LEU A 66 10.44 -39.95 -13.19
C LEU A 66 10.31 -38.43 -13.08
N LYS A 67 10.64 -37.70 -14.13
CA LYS A 67 10.32 -36.29 -14.30
C LYS A 67 9.08 -36.18 -15.17
N GLU A 68 7.99 -35.64 -14.64
CA GLU A 68 6.74 -35.43 -15.39
C GLU A 68 6.81 -34.12 -16.20
N ALA A 69 5.92 -33.98 -17.20
CA ALA A 69 5.86 -32.81 -18.08
C ALA A 69 5.61 -31.48 -17.35
N ASP A 70 4.91 -31.51 -16.20
CA ASP A 70 4.66 -30.32 -15.37
C ASP A 70 5.88 -29.87 -14.54
N GLY A 71 6.99 -30.61 -14.62
CA GLY A 71 8.23 -30.35 -13.89
C GLY A 71 8.36 -31.12 -12.57
N SER A 72 7.31 -31.82 -12.11
CA SER A 72 7.36 -32.64 -10.90
C SER A 72 8.35 -33.80 -11.04
N VAL A 73 9.02 -34.16 -9.95
CA VAL A 73 10.01 -35.23 -9.92
C VAL A 73 9.62 -36.27 -8.88
N VAL A 74 9.48 -37.52 -9.31
CA VAL A 74 9.17 -38.68 -8.48
C VAL A 74 10.38 -39.62 -8.45
N ASN A 75 10.87 -39.93 -7.26
CA ASN A 75 11.89 -40.96 -7.01
C ASN A 75 11.25 -42.18 -6.34
N ALA A 76 11.71 -43.38 -6.71
CA ALA A 76 11.19 -44.64 -6.16
C ALA A 76 12.21 -45.78 -6.23
N GLU A 77 11.99 -46.84 -5.45
CA GLU A 77 12.75 -48.10 -5.58
C GLU A 77 12.20 -48.94 -6.75
N ARG A 78 10.88 -48.93 -6.92
CA ARG A 78 10.17 -49.65 -7.97
C ARG A 78 8.96 -48.85 -8.42
N LEU A 79 8.79 -48.73 -9.73
CA LEU A 79 7.66 -48.08 -10.39
C LEU A 79 7.09 -49.05 -11.41
N THR A 80 5.82 -49.41 -11.30
CA THR A 80 5.09 -50.21 -12.27
C THR A 80 4.00 -49.35 -12.88
N LEU A 81 3.95 -49.25 -14.20
CA LEU A 81 2.97 -48.46 -14.95
C LEU A 81 2.24 -49.37 -15.95
N SER A 82 0.98 -49.08 -16.20
CA SER A 82 0.28 -49.61 -17.38
C SER A 82 0.89 -49.03 -18.65
N SER A 83 0.75 -49.72 -19.79
CA SER A 83 1.28 -49.28 -21.10
C SER A 83 0.77 -47.93 -21.59
N ASN A 84 -0.38 -47.48 -21.08
CA ASN A 84 -0.94 -46.15 -21.35
C ASN A 84 -0.53 -45.11 -20.28
N PHE A 85 0.37 -45.47 -19.36
CA PHE A 85 0.91 -44.62 -18.28
C PHE A 85 -0.16 -44.04 -17.33
N ARG A 86 -1.39 -44.57 -17.33
CA ARG A 86 -2.50 -44.05 -16.52
C ARG A 86 -2.56 -44.63 -15.11
N ASP A 87 -2.40 -45.93 -15.00
CA ASP A 87 -2.45 -46.64 -13.73
C ASP A 87 -1.03 -47.04 -13.32
N GLY A 88 -0.77 -47.02 -12.02
CA GLY A 88 0.58 -47.26 -11.54
C GLY A 88 0.67 -47.66 -10.08
N PHE A 89 1.74 -48.38 -9.77
CA PHE A 89 2.15 -48.72 -8.43
C PHE A 89 3.58 -48.25 -8.21
N ILE A 90 3.82 -47.58 -7.09
CA ILE A 90 5.13 -47.07 -6.69
C ILE A 90 5.44 -47.60 -5.30
N ARG A 91 6.64 -48.15 -5.12
CA ARG A 91 7.16 -48.52 -3.80
C ARG A 91 8.25 -47.54 -3.37
N SER A 92 8.20 -47.12 -2.11
CA SER A 92 9.17 -46.17 -1.51
C SER A 92 9.21 -44.84 -2.26
N MET A 93 8.04 -44.21 -2.45
CA MET A 93 7.89 -43.00 -3.25
C MET A 93 8.40 -41.76 -2.50
N LYS A 94 9.12 -40.89 -3.20
CA LYS A 94 9.38 -39.50 -2.81
C LYS A 94 9.12 -38.59 -4.00
N ALA A 95 8.25 -37.60 -3.87
CA ALA A 95 7.91 -36.63 -4.91
C ALA A 95 8.25 -35.20 -4.50
N LEU A 96 8.67 -34.40 -5.47
CA LEU A 96 8.76 -32.95 -5.41
C LEU A 96 7.86 -32.38 -6.51
N THR A 97 6.88 -31.56 -6.14
CA THR A 97 5.89 -30.97 -7.04
C THR A 97 6.30 -29.58 -7.52
N GLN A 98 5.55 -29.02 -8.48
CA GLN A 98 5.83 -27.70 -9.07
C GLN A 98 5.73 -26.53 -8.07
N ASP A 99 4.91 -26.67 -7.03
CA ASP A 99 4.72 -25.70 -5.95
C ASP A 99 5.71 -25.87 -4.78
N ASP A 100 6.81 -26.59 -5.00
CA ASP A 100 7.84 -26.95 -4.01
C ASP A 100 7.33 -27.81 -2.84
N SER A 101 6.14 -28.42 -2.96
CA SER A 101 5.65 -29.40 -1.98
C SER A 101 6.38 -30.74 -2.12
N ARG A 102 6.64 -31.40 -0.98
CA ARG A 102 7.32 -32.70 -0.89
C ARG A 102 6.38 -33.74 -0.31
N ILE A 103 6.31 -34.88 -0.97
CA ILE A 103 5.47 -36.03 -0.58
C ILE A 103 6.35 -37.26 -0.46
N ALA A 104 6.22 -38.02 0.63
CA ALA A 104 6.86 -39.32 0.79
C ALA A 104 5.84 -40.37 1.20
N ALA A 105 5.92 -41.60 0.67
CA ALA A 105 4.98 -42.66 0.98
C ALA A 105 5.62 -44.04 0.87
N SER A 106 5.18 -44.99 1.70
CA SER A 106 5.65 -46.38 1.64
C SER A 106 5.22 -47.04 0.34
N ASN A 107 3.96 -46.84 -0.05
CA ASN A 107 3.40 -47.28 -1.32
C ASN A 107 2.52 -46.16 -1.91
N ALA A 108 2.48 -46.06 -3.23
CA ALA A 108 1.52 -45.22 -3.93
C ALA A 108 0.80 -46.03 -5.02
N TYR A 109 -0.53 -45.90 -5.09
CA TYR A 109 -1.37 -46.57 -6.08
C TYR A 109 -2.13 -45.51 -6.86
N ARG A 110 -1.96 -45.48 -8.18
CA ARG A 110 -2.74 -44.64 -9.08
C ARG A 110 -3.71 -45.53 -9.85
N LYS A 111 -5.00 -45.25 -9.70
CA LYS A 111 -6.08 -45.95 -10.40
C LYS A 111 -7.26 -45.01 -10.65
N ASP A 112 -7.78 -45.02 -11.87
CA ASP A 112 -9.01 -44.28 -12.24
C ASP A 112 -8.98 -42.78 -11.88
N GLY A 113 -7.80 -42.14 -11.96
CA GLY A 113 -7.61 -40.72 -11.64
C GLY A 113 -7.45 -40.40 -10.14
N LYS A 114 -7.46 -41.41 -9.27
CA LYS A 114 -7.15 -41.29 -7.84
C LYS A 114 -5.75 -41.81 -7.57
N THR A 115 -4.97 -41.07 -6.78
CA THR A 115 -3.67 -41.53 -6.29
C THR A 115 -3.73 -41.69 -4.77
N VAL A 116 -3.52 -42.89 -4.28
CA VAL A 116 -3.51 -43.24 -2.85
C VAL A 116 -2.08 -43.44 -2.40
N TYR A 117 -1.63 -42.67 -1.42
CA TYR A 117 -0.34 -42.78 -0.75
C TYR A 117 -0.54 -43.42 0.62
N GLU A 118 0.06 -44.60 0.85
CA GLU A 118 0.03 -45.28 2.15
C GLU A 118 1.17 -44.81 3.05
N ASN A 119 0.86 -44.53 4.31
CA ASN A 119 1.78 -43.94 5.29
C ASN A 119 2.45 -42.67 4.74
N GLY A 120 1.62 -41.78 4.19
CA GLY A 120 2.06 -40.57 3.50
C GLY A 120 2.56 -39.49 4.45
N VAL A 121 3.60 -38.78 4.04
CA VAL A 121 4.13 -37.58 4.69
C VAL A 121 4.15 -36.44 3.69
N VAL A 122 3.58 -35.29 4.06
CA VAL A 122 3.54 -34.07 3.21
C VAL A 122 4.12 -32.87 3.95
N THR A 123 4.96 -32.10 3.28
CA THR A 123 5.54 -30.83 3.79
C THR A 123 6.02 -29.96 2.62
N SER A 124 5.99 -28.63 2.76
CA SER A 124 6.69 -27.73 1.81
C SER A 124 8.11 -27.40 2.27
N CYS A 125 8.51 -27.81 3.48
CA CYS A 125 9.84 -27.53 4.01
C CYS A 125 10.91 -28.37 3.31
N LYS A 126 12.10 -27.78 3.12
CA LYS A 126 13.27 -28.50 2.64
C LYS A 126 13.85 -29.38 3.76
N PRO A 127 14.43 -30.56 3.42
CA PRO A 127 15.18 -31.34 4.39
C PRO A 127 16.37 -30.55 4.93
N CYS A 128 16.70 -30.72 6.21
CA CYS A 128 17.89 -30.09 6.79
C CYS A 128 19.15 -30.74 6.23
N GLU A 129 19.99 -29.99 5.50
CA GLU A 129 21.20 -30.52 4.87
C GLU A 129 22.20 -31.06 5.89
N ALA A 130 22.39 -30.36 7.01
CA ALA A 130 23.33 -30.74 8.07
C ALA A 130 22.86 -31.97 8.89
N ASN A 131 21.55 -32.19 8.96
CA ASN A 131 20.97 -33.35 9.66
C ASN A 131 19.71 -33.83 8.92
N PRO A 132 19.86 -34.69 7.90
CA PRO A 132 18.75 -35.17 7.07
C PRO A 132 17.66 -35.92 7.85
N ASP A 133 18.00 -36.47 9.02
CA ASP A 133 17.07 -37.23 9.88
C ASP A 133 16.21 -36.32 10.77
N ARG A 134 16.53 -35.01 10.85
CA ARG A 134 15.75 -34.04 11.62
C ARG A 134 14.37 -33.86 10.98
N ALA A 135 13.33 -33.89 11.81
CA ALA A 135 11.98 -33.59 11.34
C ALA A 135 11.90 -32.15 10.77
N PRO A 136 11.22 -31.94 9.63
CA PRO A 136 10.90 -30.61 9.12
C PRO A 136 10.12 -29.77 10.13
N ILE A 137 10.14 -28.43 9.97
CA ILE A 137 9.44 -27.50 10.87
C ILE A 137 7.98 -27.87 11.00
N TRP A 138 7.31 -28.19 9.90
CA TRP A 138 5.99 -28.77 9.95
C TRP A 138 5.86 -29.89 8.93
N ARG A 139 5.07 -30.90 9.26
CA ARG A 139 4.68 -31.97 8.32
C ARG A 139 3.36 -32.60 8.73
N ILE A 140 2.70 -33.17 7.74
CA ILE A 140 1.46 -33.91 7.89
C ILE A 140 1.80 -35.38 7.69
N LYS A 141 1.56 -36.23 8.68
CA LYS A 141 1.63 -37.69 8.54
C LYS A 141 0.24 -38.27 8.54
N ALA A 142 -0.08 -39.13 7.58
CA ALA A 142 -1.37 -39.80 7.52
C ALA A 142 -1.21 -41.27 7.15
N THR A 143 -2.09 -42.11 7.69
CA THR A 143 -2.14 -43.53 7.33
C THR A 143 -2.47 -43.71 5.85
N ARG A 144 -3.38 -42.88 5.30
CA ARG A 144 -3.66 -42.80 3.86
C ARG A 144 -3.83 -41.35 3.42
N VAL A 145 -3.19 -40.97 2.33
CA VAL A 145 -3.41 -39.70 1.61
C VAL A 145 -4.00 -40.02 0.25
N ILE A 146 -5.14 -39.45 -0.12
CA ILE A 146 -5.86 -39.76 -1.35
C ILE A 146 -6.00 -38.48 -2.16
N GLN A 147 -5.23 -38.34 -3.22
CA GLN A 147 -5.39 -37.25 -4.19
C GLN A 147 -6.40 -37.67 -5.25
N ASP A 148 -7.54 -37.00 -5.28
CA ASP A 148 -8.59 -37.20 -6.27
C ASP A 148 -8.57 -36.04 -7.26
N LYS A 149 -8.10 -36.30 -8.50
CA LYS A 149 -8.01 -35.26 -9.54
C LYS A 149 -9.38 -34.82 -10.07
N GLN A 150 -10.42 -35.65 -9.94
CA GLN A 150 -11.77 -35.30 -10.39
C GLN A 150 -12.45 -34.36 -9.40
N ASP A 151 -12.27 -34.63 -8.10
CA ASP A 151 -12.81 -33.82 -7.02
C ASP A 151 -11.89 -32.62 -6.65
N GLN A 152 -10.67 -32.60 -7.20
CA GLN A 152 -9.64 -31.58 -6.96
C GLN A 152 -9.32 -31.42 -5.47
N ASN A 153 -9.29 -32.52 -4.74
CA ASN A 153 -9.01 -32.56 -3.30
C ASN A 153 -7.96 -33.62 -2.97
N ILE A 154 -7.18 -33.33 -1.93
CA ILE A 154 -6.29 -34.29 -1.29
C ILE A 154 -6.86 -34.59 0.08
N TYR A 155 -7.29 -35.83 0.27
CA TYR A 155 -7.86 -36.34 1.51
C TYR A 155 -6.77 -37.00 2.36
N PHE A 156 -6.89 -36.88 3.67
CA PHE A 156 -5.97 -37.49 4.63
C PHE A 156 -6.79 -38.23 5.70
N GLU A 157 -6.50 -39.51 5.86
CA GLU A 157 -7.13 -40.40 6.85
C GLU A 157 -6.14 -40.67 8.00
N ASP A 158 -6.62 -40.56 9.24
CA ASP A 158 -5.86 -40.77 10.47
C ASP A 158 -4.54 -39.98 10.49
N THR A 159 -4.69 -38.66 10.61
CA THR A 159 -3.60 -37.72 10.40
C THR A 159 -3.05 -37.18 11.72
N ARG A 160 -1.73 -37.01 11.77
CA ARG A 160 -1.01 -36.23 12.78
C ARG A 160 -0.35 -35.03 12.10
N PHE A 161 -0.73 -33.82 12.50
CA PHE A 161 0.01 -32.62 12.17
C PHE A 161 1.14 -32.46 13.19
N GLU A 162 2.38 -32.51 12.72
CA GLU A 162 3.57 -32.34 13.54
C GLU A 162 4.20 -30.97 13.29
N LEU A 163 4.53 -30.28 14.38
CA LEU A 163 5.30 -29.03 14.39
C LEU A 163 6.58 -29.27 15.21
N PHE A 164 7.75 -28.97 14.63
CA PHE A 164 9.07 -29.29 15.18
C PHE A 164 9.23 -30.78 15.59
N GLY A 165 8.54 -31.67 14.86
CA GLY A 165 8.50 -33.11 15.15
C GLY A 165 7.55 -33.52 16.29
N VAL A 166 6.88 -32.57 16.94
CA VAL A 166 5.89 -32.81 17.99
C VAL A 166 4.48 -32.84 17.38
N PRO A 167 3.68 -33.91 17.58
CA PRO A 167 2.30 -33.94 17.09
C PRO A 167 1.44 -32.95 17.89
N ILE A 168 0.97 -31.89 17.25
CA ILE A 168 0.15 -30.83 17.89
C ILE A 168 -1.35 -31.01 17.64
N ALA A 169 -1.73 -31.73 16.58
CA ALA A 169 -3.12 -32.02 16.28
C ALA A 169 -3.25 -33.41 15.66
N TRP A 170 -4.32 -34.10 16.05
CA TRP A 170 -4.76 -35.33 15.42
C TRP A 170 -6.12 -35.11 14.80
N LEU A 171 -6.28 -35.53 13.54
CA LEU A 171 -7.52 -35.41 12.78
C LEU A 171 -7.86 -36.78 12.20
N PRO A 172 -9.04 -37.37 12.50
CA PRO A 172 -9.41 -38.68 11.94
C PRO A 172 -9.56 -38.62 10.41
N TYR A 173 -10.00 -37.47 9.90
CA TYR A 173 -10.18 -37.21 8.48
C TYR A 173 -10.13 -35.71 8.22
N PHE A 174 -9.35 -35.26 7.23
CA PHE A 174 -9.45 -33.90 6.68
C PHE A 174 -9.06 -33.88 5.21
N TYR A 175 -9.36 -32.78 4.52
CA TYR A 175 -8.98 -32.60 3.12
C TYR A 175 -8.45 -31.20 2.89
N VAL A 176 -7.64 -31.06 1.86
CA VAL A 176 -7.14 -29.78 1.35
C VAL A 176 -7.42 -29.70 -0.15
N PRO A 177 -7.63 -28.50 -0.70
CA PRO A 177 -7.71 -28.35 -2.14
C PRO A 177 -6.40 -28.81 -2.81
N ASP A 178 -6.54 -29.46 -3.96
CA ASP A 178 -5.41 -29.76 -4.84
C ASP A 178 -4.74 -28.44 -5.28
N PRO A 179 -3.40 -28.40 -5.47
CA PRO A 179 -2.70 -27.18 -5.91
C PRO A 179 -3.23 -26.54 -7.20
N SER A 180 -3.93 -27.30 -8.05
CA SER A 180 -4.61 -26.75 -9.24
C SER A 180 -5.80 -25.83 -8.93
N VAL A 181 -6.32 -25.87 -7.70
CA VAL A 181 -7.47 -25.08 -7.26
C VAL A 181 -7.00 -23.70 -6.80
N LYS A 182 -7.40 -22.66 -7.53
CA LYS A 182 -7.04 -21.27 -7.22
C LYS A 182 -7.71 -20.73 -5.95
N GLN A 183 -8.89 -21.24 -5.60
CA GLN A 183 -9.67 -20.80 -4.44
C GLN A 183 -10.55 -21.93 -3.91
N ARG A 184 -10.62 -22.06 -2.59
CA ARG A 184 -11.48 -23.04 -1.90
C ARG A 184 -11.88 -22.49 -0.54
N SER A 185 -13.11 -22.77 -0.12
CA SER A 185 -13.57 -22.38 1.20
C SER A 185 -12.80 -23.11 2.31
N GLY A 186 -12.45 -22.41 3.38
CA GLY A 186 -11.67 -22.98 4.49
C GLY A 186 -11.29 -21.96 5.56
N VAL A 187 -10.82 -22.48 6.70
CA VAL A 187 -10.27 -21.66 7.79
C VAL A 187 -8.89 -21.16 7.40
N LEU A 188 -8.65 -19.85 7.53
CA LEU A 188 -7.34 -19.24 7.36
C LEU A 188 -6.55 -19.26 8.68
N ALA A 189 -5.23 -19.02 8.62
CA ALA A 189 -4.42 -18.94 9.84
C ALA A 189 -5.02 -17.96 10.87
N PRO A 190 -5.25 -18.40 12.12
CA PRO A 190 -5.77 -17.54 13.17
C PRO A 190 -4.73 -16.49 13.57
N GLN A 191 -5.21 -15.39 14.15
CA GLN A 191 -4.37 -14.31 14.66
C GLN A 191 -4.60 -14.16 16.16
N TYR A 192 -3.50 -14.00 16.90
CA TYR A 192 -3.56 -13.79 18.34
C TYR A 192 -2.93 -12.44 18.68
N ARG A 193 -3.64 -11.69 19.52
CA ARG A 193 -3.18 -10.44 20.10
C ARG A 193 -3.51 -10.43 21.59
N HIS A 194 -2.63 -9.87 22.39
CA HIS A 194 -2.97 -9.43 23.73
C HIS A 194 -2.68 -7.95 23.84
N ASP A 195 -3.67 -7.15 24.21
CA ASP A 195 -3.51 -5.72 24.43
C ASP A 195 -4.27 -5.24 25.67
N THR A 196 -3.97 -4.03 26.12
CA THR A 196 -4.53 -3.54 27.39
C THR A 196 -6.02 -3.22 27.28
N SER A 197 -6.45 -2.75 26.11
CA SER A 197 -7.82 -2.31 25.79
C SER A 197 -8.80 -3.48 25.58
N THR A 198 -8.44 -4.48 24.77
CA THR A 198 -9.29 -5.64 24.41
C THR A 198 -8.94 -6.91 25.19
N GLY A 199 -7.78 -6.93 25.87
CA GLY A 199 -7.27 -8.09 26.60
C GLY A 199 -6.73 -9.14 25.64
N TYR A 200 -7.03 -10.41 25.89
CA TYR A 200 -6.71 -11.49 24.95
C TYR A 200 -7.72 -11.48 23.79
N ALA A 201 -7.22 -11.42 22.57
CA ALA A 201 -7.99 -11.44 21.34
C ALA A 201 -7.53 -12.60 20.42
N LEU A 202 -8.49 -13.41 19.97
CA LEU A 202 -8.28 -14.48 19.00
C LEU A 202 -9.20 -14.29 17.80
N THR A 203 -8.62 -14.08 16.62
CA THR A 203 -9.34 -13.98 15.35
C THR A 203 -9.21 -15.28 14.57
N VAL A 204 -10.32 -15.84 14.09
CA VAL A 204 -10.34 -17.10 13.31
C VAL A 204 -11.05 -16.88 11.98
N PRO A 205 -10.34 -16.43 10.92
CA PRO A 205 -10.98 -16.12 9.64
C PRO A 205 -11.42 -17.39 8.90
N TYR A 206 -12.60 -17.35 8.30
CA TYR A 206 -13.11 -18.37 7.39
C TYR A 206 -13.36 -17.75 6.01
N TYR A 207 -12.60 -18.22 5.02
CA TYR A 207 -12.75 -17.83 3.63
C TYR A 207 -13.82 -18.70 2.96
N TYR A 208 -14.75 -18.08 2.24
CA TYR A 208 -15.82 -18.73 1.52
C TYR A 208 -15.69 -18.41 0.02
N ALA A 209 -15.19 -19.39 -0.74
CA ALA A 209 -15.04 -19.30 -2.18
C ALA A 209 -16.38 -19.61 -2.86
N ILE A 210 -17.18 -18.58 -3.12
CA ILE A 210 -18.54 -18.75 -3.67
C ILE A 210 -18.50 -18.95 -5.18
N SER A 211 -17.73 -18.14 -5.90
CA SER A 211 -17.60 -18.15 -7.36
C SER A 211 -16.22 -17.66 -7.78
N PRO A 212 -15.71 -17.99 -8.99
CA PRO A 212 -14.42 -17.49 -9.49
C PRO A 212 -14.26 -15.96 -9.51
N ASN A 213 -15.36 -15.22 -9.38
CA ASN A 213 -15.38 -13.76 -9.44
C ASN A 213 -15.94 -13.08 -8.19
N TYR A 214 -16.30 -13.82 -7.14
CA TYR A 214 -16.62 -13.21 -5.84
C TYR A 214 -16.44 -14.19 -4.67
N ASP A 215 -16.04 -13.63 -3.54
CA ASP A 215 -15.79 -14.34 -2.30
C ASP A 215 -16.24 -13.56 -1.07
N LEU A 216 -16.33 -14.27 0.05
CA LEU A 216 -16.69 -13.72 1.36
C LEU A 216 -15.71 -14.26 2.42
N THR A 217 -15.12 -13.40 3.22
CA THR A 217 -14.33 -13.81 4.39
C THR A 217 -15.02 -13.38 5.67
N LEU A 218 -15.36 -14.32 6.55
CA LEU A 218 -15.91 -14.05 7.88
C LEU A 218 -14.81 -14.18 8.93
N SER A 219 -14.55 -13.12 9.69
CA SER A 219 -13.47 -13.08 10.69
C SER A 219 -14.03 -12.77 12.08
N PRO A 220 -14.53 -13.78 12.80
CA PRO A 220 -14.88 -13.64 14.21
C PRO A 220 -13.63 -13.39 15.05
N THR A 221 -13.71 -12.41 15.94
CA THR A 221 -12.69 -12.05 16.92
C THR A 221 -13.27 -12.12 18.31
N PHE A 222 -12.75 -13.04 19.11
CA PHE A 222 -13.13 -13.22 20.51
C PHE A 222 -12.20 -12.40 21.39
N THR A 223 -12.71 -11.45 22.15
CA THR A 223 -11.91 -10.65 23.09
C THR A 223 -12.32 -10.93 24.53
N THR A 224 -11.41 -10.72 25.49
CA THR A 224 -11.73 -10.89 26.92
C THR A 224 -12.29 -9.65 27.59
N LYS A 225 -12.10 -8.45 27.00
CA LYS A 225 -12.53 -7.17 27.59
C LYS A 225 -13.41 -6.31 26.69
N ALA A 226 -13.54 -6.62 25.39
CA ALA A 226 -14.16 -5.74 24.40
C ALA A 226 -15.21 -6.47 23.53
N GLY A 227 -15.96 -7.41 24.12
CA GLY A 227 -17.03 -8.13 23.44
C GLY A 227 -16.58 -9.03 22.27
N TYR A 228 -17.57 -9.43 21.45
CA TYR A 228 -17.38 -10.31 20.30
C TYR A 228 -17.51 -9.52 18.99
N LEU A 229 -16.40 -9.37 18.27
CA LEU A 229 -16.35 -8.65 17.01
C LEU A 229 -16.53 -9.63 15.84
N MET A 230 -17.47 -9.35 14.95
CA MET A 230 -17.60 -10.05 13.66
C MET A 230 -17.22 -9.11 12.54
N GLN A 231 -16.29 -9.54 11.69
CA GLN A 231 -15.98 -8.86 10.43
C GLN A 231 -16.40 -9.73 9.24
N ALA A 232 -16.91 -9.10 8.19
CA ALA A 232 -17.25 -9.75 6.92
C ALA A 232 -16.68 -8.94 5.76
N ASP A 233 -15.82 -9.55 4.96
CA ASP A 233 -15.20 -8.95 3.77
C ASP A 233 -15.75 -9.62 2.51
N TRP A 234 -16.55 -8.90 1.74
CA TRP A 234 -17.06 -9.33 0.44
C TRP A 234 -16.27 -8.67 -0.69
N ARG A 235 -15.71 -9.48 -1.58
CA ARG A 235 -14.98 -8.98 -2.75
C ARG A 235 -15.61 -9.52 -4.02
N GLN A 236 -15.84 -8.65 -4.99
CA GLN A 236 -16.45 -9.06 -6.25
C GLN A 236 -15.82 -8.36 -7.44
N ARG A 237 -15.46 -9.16 -8.44
CA ARG A 237 -15.00 -8.73 -9.75
C ARG A 237 -16.10 -8.90 -10.78
N LEU A 238 -16.31 -7.86 -11.57
CA LEU A 238 -17.22 -7.79 -12.70
C LEU A 238 -16.41 -7.64 -14.00
N TRP A 239 -17.09 -7.60 -15.14
CA TRP A 239 -16.43 -7.55 -16.47
C TRP A 239 -15.70 -6.22 -16.73
N ASN A 240 -16.13 -5.14 -16.08
CA ASN A 240 -15.62 -3.78 -16.25
C ASN A 240 -15.14 -3.14 -14.95
N GLY A 241 -14.97 -3.90 -13.87
CA GLY A 241 -14.64 -3.30 -12.59
C GLY A 241 -14.65 -4.29 -11.45
N ALA A 242 -14.47 -3.77 -10.25
CA ALA A 242 -14.57 -4.55 -9.02
C ALA A 242 -15.06 -3.67 -7.88
N TYR A 243 -15.64 -4.30 -6.86
CA TYR A 243 -15.98 -3.64 -5.62
C TYR A 243 -15.75 -4.56 -4.42
N GLU A 244 -15.59 -3.93 -3.26
CA GLU A 244 -15.37 -4.56 -1.97
C GLU A 244 -16.33 -3.94 -0.96
N VAL A 245 -16.85 -4.77 -0.05
CA VAL A 245 -17.70 -4.35 1.06
C VAL A 245 -17.19 -5.03 2.33
N LYS A 246 -16.69 -4.22 3.26
CA LYS A 246 -16.26 -4.66 4.59
C LYS A 246 -17.28 -4.23 5.62
N LEU A 247 -17.80 -5.19 6.35
CA LEU A 247 -18.68 -5.00 7.49
C LEU A 247 -17.89 -5.36 8.75
N ALA A 248 -18.09 -4.58 9.81
CA ALA A 248 -17.59 -4.92 11.14
C ALA A 248 -18.67 -4.56 12.15
N GLY A 249 -18.92 -5.43 13.12
CA GLY A 249 -19.90 -5.20 14.17
C GLY A 249 -19.52 -5.92 15.45
N VAL A 250 -19.68 -5.24 16.57
CA VAL A 250 -19.44 -5.79 17.91
C VAL A 250 -20.68 -5.58 18.76
N TYR A 251 -20.92 -6.55 19.63
CA TYR A 251 -21.83 -6.40 20.74
C TYR A 251 -21.06 -6.64 22.03
N ASN A 252 -21.15 -5.70 22.97
CA ASN A 252 -20.48 -5.75 24.27
C ASN A 252 -21.48 -5.44 25.39
N ASP A 253 -21.68 -6.41 26.30
CA ASP A 253 -22.62 -6.28 27.42
C ASP A 253 -22.16 -5.31 28.52
N ASN A 254 -20.89 -4.86 28.49
CA ASN A 254 -20.35 -3.82 29.38
C ASN A 254 -20.19 -2.49 28.63
N ALA A 255 -21.30 -1.78 28.43
CA ALA A 255 -21.31 -0.48 27.75
C ALA A 255 -20.60 0.67 28.49
N ASP A 256 -20.30 0.50 29.78
CA ASP A 256 -19.64 1.54 30.60
C ASP A 256 -18.21 1.87 30.14
N ASP A 257 -17.59 0.99 29.34
CA ASP A 257 -16.23 1.17 28.83
C ASP A 257 -16.16 2.09 27.59
N PHE A 258 -17.30 2.56 27.04
CA PHE A 258 -17.36 3.35 25.81
C PHE A 258 -18.13 4.66 25.95
N VAL A 259 -17.66 5.72 25.30
CA VAL A 259 -18.35 7.00 25.17
C VAL A 259 -19.71 6.80 24.49
N GLY A 260 -20.76 7.24 25.18
CA GLY A 260 -22.15 7.09 24.75
C GLY A 260 -22.83 5.80 25.18
N GLN A 261 -22.15 4.95 25.98
CA GLN A 261 -22.71 3.73 26.59
C GLN A 261 -23.52 2.87 25.61
N ARG A 262 -22.88 2.47 24.51
CA ARG A 262 -23.53 1.70 23.44
C ARG A 262 -23.14 0.23 23.50
N ASP A 263 -24.14 -0.64 23.65
CA ASP A 263 -23.94 -2.09 23.60
C ASP A 263 -23.52 -2.58 22.20
N TRP A 264 -23.95 -1.89 21.13
CA TRP A 264 -23.62 -2.22 19.74
C TRP A 264 -22.82 -1.10 19.07
N ARG A 265 -21.74 -1.49 18.38
CA ARG A 265 -20.93 -0.61 17.53
C ARG A 265 -20.61 -1.32 16.21
N GLY A 266 -20.39 -0.56 15.15
CA GLY A 266 -20.17 -1.16 13.83
C GLY A 266 -19.72 -0.18 12.76
N SER A 267 -19.25 -0.73 11.64
CA SER A 267 -18.93 0.05 10.45
C SER A 267 -19.20 -0.73 9.17
N ILE A 268 -19.46 0.01 8.10
CA ILE A 268 -19.54 -0.44 6.72
C ILE A 268 -18.54 0.40 5.93
N GLU A 269 -17.56 -0.25 5.31
CA GLU A 269 -16.67 0.35 4.33
C GLU A 269 -16.96 -0.30 2.98
N THR A 270 -17.18 0.51 1.95
CA THR A 270 -17.34 0.00 0.58
C THR A 270 -16.56 0.84 -0.39
N LYS A 271 -15.85 0.18 -1.30
CA LYS A 271 -15.15 0.83 -2.40
C LYS A 271 -15.40 0.08 -3.70
N GLY A 272 -15.52 0.80 -4.79
CA GLY A 272 -15.71 0.23 -6.12
C GLY A 272 -15.12 1.12 -7.19
N GLU A 273 -14.58 0.49 -8.24
CA GLU A 273 -14.06 1.18 -9.42
C GLU A 273 -14.47 0.41 -10.68
N PHE A 274 -14.99 1.16 -11.66
CA PHE A 274 -15.55 0.63 -12.90
C PHE A 274 -15.05 1.45 -14.09
N GLU A 275 -14.44 0.77 -15.06
CA GLU A 275 -14.11 1.33 -16.36
C GLU A 275 -15.37 1.37 -17.23
N LEU A 276 -15.91 2.56 -17.47
CA LEU A 276 -17.04 2.73 -18.39
C LEU A 276 -16.58 2.57 -19.85
N ASN A 277 -15.36 3.01 -20.13
CA ASN A 277 -14.60 2.78 -21.36
C ASN A 277 -13.11 3.12 -21.12
N LYS A 278 -12.28 3.10 -22.17
CA LYS A 278 -10.83 3.38 -22.08
C LYS A 278 -10.43 4.76 -21.54
N PHE A 279 -11.37 5.70 -21.43
CA PHE A 279 -11.12 7.08 -20.96
C PHE A 279 -11.89 7.43 -19.70
N TRP A 280 -12.94 6.68 -19.35
CA TRP A 280 -13.88 7.07 -18.30
C TRP A 280 -13.96 6.00 -17.22
N LYS A 281 -13.80 6.43 -15.97
CA LYS A 281 -13.93 5.61 -14.77
C LYS A 281 -14.99 6.18 -13.85
N PHE A 282 -15.83 5.32 -13.30
CA PHE A 282 -16.76 5.64 -12.23
C PHE A 282 -16.36 4.84 -10.98
N GLY A 283 -16.41 5.47 -9.82
CA GLY A 283 -16.08 4.78 -8.59
C GLY A 283 -16.67 5.45 -7.34
N TRP A 284 -16.50 4.76 -6.23
CA TRP A 284 -16.85 5.26 -4.91
C TRP A 284 -15.90 4.70 -3.85
N ASN A 285 -15.83 5.41 -2.74
CA ASN A 285 -15.27 4.96 -1.47
C ASN A 285 -16.16 5.54 -0.37
N ALA A 286 -16.83 4.73 0.42
CA ALA A 286 -17.75 5.21 1.45
C ALA A 286 -17.55 4.43 2.74
N ILE A 287 -17.45 5.17 3.85
CA ILE A 287 -17.35 4.63 5.20
C ILE A 287 -18.50 5.18 6.03
N LEU A 288 -19.26 4.28 6.63
CA LEU A 288 -20.29 4.58 7.61
C LEU A 288 -19.91 3.86 8.89
N GLU A 289 -19.87 4.56 10.02
CA GLU A 289 -19.52 3.98 11.32
C GLU A 289 -20.44 4.49 12.41
N SER A 290 -20.59 3.70 13.48
CA SER A 290 -21.43 4.04 14.62
C SER A 290 -20.90 5.25 15.39
N ASP A 291 -19.59 5.40 15.44
CA ASP A 291 -18.84 6.40 16.18
C ASP A 291 -17.40 6.49 15.65
N ASP A 292 -16.73 7.60 15.96
CA ASP A 292 -15.43 7.97 15.37
C ASP A 292 -14.23 7.15 15.93
N THR A 293 -14.43 6.39 17.01
CA THR A 293 -13.35 5.60 17.65
C THR A 293 -13.41 4.12 17.29
N PHE A 294 -14.57 3.60 16.84
CA PHE A 294 -14.82 2.15 16.67
C PHE A 294 -13.74 1.43 15.87
N ARG A 295 -13.47 1.88 14.64
CA ARG A 295 -12.50 1.20 13.76
C ARG A 295 -11.06 1.29 14.29
N ARG A 296 -10.70 2.37 14.98
CA ARG A 296 -9.37 2.55 15.59
C ARG A 296 -9.21 1.70 16.85
N PHE A 297 -10.25 1.65 17.70
CA PHE A 297 -10.27 0.87 18.93
C PHE A 297 -10.09 -0.64 18.65
N TYR A 298 -10.79 -1.18 17.66
CA TYR A 298 -10.66 -2.58 17.24
C TYR A 298 -9.51 -2.83 16.24
N HIS A 299 -8.61 -1.86 16.04
CA HIS A 299 -7.43 -1.97 15.17
C HIS A 299 -7.78 -2.36 13.72
N ILE A 300 -8.95 -1.95 13.23
CA ILE A 300 -9.36 -2.07 11.83
C ILE A 300 -8.66 -0.98 11.01
N ASP A 301 -8.53 0.22 11.58
CA ASP A 301 -7.76 1.34 11.04
C ASP A 301 -6.54 1.64 11.93
N SER A 302 -5.60 2.40 11.37
CA SER A 302 -4.49 2.98 12.14
C SER A 302 -5.03 3.93 13.23
N ILE A 303 -4.41 3.87 14.40
CA ILE A 303 -4.70 4.82 15.50
C ILE A 303 -4.39 6.27 15.12
N TYR A 304 -3.58 6.50 14.07
CA TYR A 304 -3.25 7.83 13.55
C TYR A 304 -4.25 8.37 12.52
N SER A 305 -5.30 7.63 12.18
CA SER A 305 -6.34 8.17 11.29
C SER A 305 -7.03 9.36 11.95
N THR A 306 -6.92 10.53 11.32
CA THR A 306 -7.49 11.81 11.77
C THR A 306 -8.68 12.28 10.94
N GLU A 307 -9.00 11.61 9.84
CA GLU A 307 -10.08 12.01 8.94
C GLU A 307 -10.80 10.80 8.31
N ARG A 308 -12.04 11.03 7.87
CA ARG A 308 -12.85 10.16 7.03
C ARG A 308 -13.18 10.89 5.74
N VAL A 309 -12.86 10.27 4.61
CA VAL A 309 -13.27 10.77 3.29
C VAL A 309 -14.14 9.72 2.63
N SER A 310 -15.41 10.06 2.42
CA SER A 310 -16.32 9.27 1.59
C SER A 310 -16.60 10.02 0.30
N SER A 311 -16.42 9.40 -0.85
CA SER A 311 -16.62 10.01 -2.15
C SER A 311 -17.32 9.09 -3.14
N VAL A 312 -18.07 9.69 -4.06
CA VAL A 312 -18.51 9.07 -5.32
C VAL A 312 -17.99 9.95 -6.43
N TYR A 313 -17.39 9.36 -7.46
CA TYR A 313 -16.67 10.12 -8.48
C TYR A 313 -16.81 9.54 -9.89
N LEU A 314 -16.64 10.43 -10.86
CA LEU A 314 -16.54 10.14 -12.28
C LEU A 314 -15.29 10.86 -12.81
N THR A 315 -14.35 10.10 -13.34
CA THR A 315 -13.08 10.61 -13.87
C THR A 315 -12.99 10.31 -15.36
N GLY A 316 -12.67 11.33 -16.16
CA GLY A 316 -12.37 11.23 -17.58
C GLY A 316 -10.93 11.64 -17.83
N MET A 317 -10.11 10.75 -18.38
CA MET A 317 -8.70 11.02 -18.69
C MET A 317 -8.40 10.71 -20.15
N GLY A 318 -7.98 11.73 -20.91
CA GLY A 318 -7.47 11.60 -22.27
C GLY A 318 -5.94 11.74 -22.30
N GLU A 319 -5.38 11.88 -23.51
CA GLU A 319 -3.92 12.06 -23.68
C GLU A 319 -3.40 13.43 -23.17
N ARG A 320 -4.29 14.44 -23.13
CA ARG A 320 -3.93 15.84 -22.83
C ARG A 320 -4.90 16.54 -21.87
N ASN A 321 -6.06 15.95 -21.64
CA ASN A 321 -7.18 16.59 -20.94
C ASN A 321 -7.65 15.70 -19.79
N TYR A 322 -8.12 16.33 -18.73
CA TYR A 322 -8.59 15.68 -17.52
C TYR A 322 -9.93 16.27 -17.08
N PHE A 323 -10.85 15.40 -16.68
CA PHE A 323 -12.13 15.75 -16.09
C PHE A 323 -12.32 14.93 -14.82
N ASN A 324 -12.75 15.56 -13.75
CA ASN A 324 -13.17 14.90 -12.53
C ASN A 324 -14.46 15.54 -12.04
N MET A 325 -15.43 14.73 -11.66
CA MET A 325 -16.62 15.16 -10.94
C MET A 325 -16.78 14.26 -9.73
N SER A 326 -16.93 14.84 -8.55
CA SER A 326 -17.11 14.08 -7.32
C SER A 326 -18.14 14.72 -6.38
N VAL A 327 -18.71 13.87 -5.53
CA VAL A 327 -19.45 14.26 -4.33
C VAL A 327 -18.69 13.64 -3.17
N SER A 328 -18.16 14.48 -2.28
CA SER A 328 -17.31 14.04 -1.18
C SER A 328 -17.83 14.54 0.17
N ARG A 329 -17.72 13.70 1.19
CA ARG A 329 -18.00 13.99 2.60
C ARG A 329 -16.71 13.80 3.39
N TYR A 330 -16.34 14.81 4.15
CA TYR A 330 -15.19 14.85 5.03
C TYR A 330 -15.69 14.83 6.48
N GLY A 331 -15.18 13.88 7.26
CA GLY A 331 -15.44 13.77 8.70
C GLY A 331 -14.14 13.89 9.49
N ASN A 332 -14.17 14.58 10.62
CA ASN A 332 -13.02 14.76 11.48
C ASN A 332 -12.95 13.62 12.53
N LEU A 333 -11.81 12.93 12.61
CA LEU A 333 -11.49 11.96 13.67
C LEU A 333 -10.35 12.41 14.60
N GLY A 334 -9.68 13.50 14.25
CA GLY A 334 -8.49 14.05 14.90
C GLY A 334 -8.76 14.60 16.29
N GLY A 335 -10.04 14.65 16.67
CA GLY A 335 -10.47 14.87 18.03
C GLY A 335 -10.89 16.30 18.34
N GLN A 336 -11.31 16.47 19.58
CA GLN A 336 -11.80 17.71 20.13
C GLN A 336 -10.61 18.66 20.35
N PRO A 337 -10.61 19.89 19.82
CA PRO A 337 -9.59 20.86 20.19
C PRO A 337 -9.62 21.08 21.71
N TYR A 338 -8.45 21.03 22.36
CA TYR A 338 -8.33 21.30 23.79
C TYR A 338 -8.36 22.81 24.02
N ASP A 339 -9.32 23.29 24.79
CA ASP A 339 -9.36 24.67 25.23
C ASP A 339 -8.51 24.84 26.49
N TYR A 340 -7.30 25.37 26.29
CA TYR A 340 -6.35 25.66 27.37
C TYR A 340 -6.86 26.71 28.39
N SER A 341 -7.91 27.47 28.07
CA SER A 341 -8.46 28.50 28.94
C SER A 341 -9.55 27.98 29.89
N THR A 342 -10.32 26.97 29.46
CA THR A 342 -11.36 26.33 30.28
C THR A 342 -10.92 24.97 30.83
N GLY A 343 -9.89 24.37 30.24
CA GLY A 343 -9.47 23.01 30.53
C GLY A 343 -10.36 21.93 29.90
N ASP A 344 -11.27 22.32 29.00
CA ASP A 344 -12.26 21.44 28.37
C ASP A 344 -11.94 21.13 26.90
N TYR A 345 -12.46 20.01 26.41
CA TYR A 345 -12.35 19.58 25.02
C TYR A 345 -13.58 20.06 24.21
N LEU A 346 -13.36 20.79 23.10
CA LEU A 346 -14.43 21.35 22.27
C LEU A 346 -15.14 20.30 21.41
N SER A 347 -16.47 20.33 21.36
CA SER A 347 -17.26 19.46 20.48
C SER A 347 -17.08 19.77 19.00
N ASN A 348 -16.08 19.18 18.34
CA ASN A 348 -16.00 19.19 16.88
C ASN A 348 -16.45 17.83 16.30
N THR A 349 -17.73 17.76 15.95
CA THR A 349 -18.38 16.61 15.28
C THR A 349 -18.95 16.99 13.92
N GLY A 350 -18.51 18.12 13.36
CA GLY A 350 -18.99 18.59 12.07
C GLY A 350 -18.48 17.73 10.92
N ALA A 351 -19.37 17.44 9.97
CA ALA A 351 -18.98 16.91 8.66
C ALA A 351 -19.05 18.04 7.64
N SER A 352 -18.06 18.08 6.75
CA SER A 352 -18.06 18.98 5.59
C SER A 352 -18.37 18.19 4.33
N TRP A 353 -19.07 18.82 3.40
CA TRP A 353 -19.45 18.25 2.12
C TRP A 353 -18.93 19.11 0.98
N ALA A 354 -18.47 18.46 -0.09
CA ALA A 354 -18.12 19.08 -1.36
C ALA A 354 -18.95 18.43 -2.48
N TYR A 355 -19.90 19.16 -3.07
CA TYR A 355 -20.87 18.61 -4.01
C TYR A 355 -21.51 19.66 -4.94
N PRO A 356 -21.59 19.39 -6.25
CA PRO A 356 -20.57 18.63 -6.97
C PRO A 356 -19.24 19.39 -6.89
N SER A 357 -18.13 18.67 -6.76
CA SER A 357 -16.79 19.19 -7.06
C SER A 357 -16.45 18.77 -8.48
N ILE A 358 -16.21 19.72 -9.38
CA ILE A 358 -15.87 19.48 -10.78
C ILE A 358 -14.54 20.15 -11.07
N ASP A 359 -13.59 19.38 -11.58
CA ASP A 359 -12.32 19.87 -12.10
C ASP A 359 -12.21 19.50 -13.57
N TYR A 360 -11.92 20.49 -14.41
CA TYR A 360 -11.71 20.27 -15.84
C TYR A 360 -10.45 20.99 -16.30
N ASN A 361 -9.51 20.22 -16.83
CA ASN A 361 -8.29 20.70 -17.44
C ASN A 361 -8.31 20.36 -18.94
N TYR A 362 -8.13 21.39 -19.76
CA TYR A 362 -8.09 21.27 -21.21
C TYR A 362 -6.82 21.93 -21.75
N VAL A 363 -5.98 21.16 -22.44
CA VAL A 363 -4.81 21.65 -23.16
C VAL A 363 -5.11 21.61 -24.64
N HIS A 364 -4.99 22.76 -25.31
CA HIS A 364 -5.23 22.86 -26.74
C HIS A 364 -4.22 21.99 -27.52
N ASP A 365 -4.72 21.27 -28.52
CA ASP A 365 -3.94 20.26 -29.26
C ASP A 365 -2.91 20.88 -30.21
N LYS A 366 -3.14 22.11 -30.64
CA LYS A 366 -2.25 22.85 -31.55
C LYS A 366 -1.55 24.01 -30.83
N PRO A 367 -0.29 24.30 -31.17
CA PRO A 367 0.37 25.48 -30.65
C PRO A 367 -0.37 26.76 -31.04
N VAL A 368 -0.59 27.66 -30.09
CA VAL A 368 -1.16 28.98 -30.31
C VAL A 368 -0.03 29.99 -30.18
N PHE A 369 0.25 30.78 -31.22
CA PHE A 369 1.43 31.66 -31.26
C PHE A 369 2.77 30.96 -30.94
N GLY A 370 2.86 29.66 -31.26
CA GLY A 370 4.02 28.81 -31.00
C GLY A 370 4.18 28.37 -29.53
N GLY A 371 3.20 28.65 -28.67
CA GLY A 371 3.14 28.22 -27.27
C GLY A 371 1.99 27.25 -26.99
N GLU A 372 1.94 26.78 -25.75
CA GLU A 372 0.89 25.93 -25.20
C GLU A 372 -0.21 26.81 -24.61
N LEU A 373 -1.47 26.52 -24.96
CA LEU A 373 -2.65 27.19 -24.40
C LEU A 373 -3.44 26.18 -23.58
N LYS A 374 -3.65 26.50 -22.31
CA LYS A 374 -4.34 25.68 -21.31
C LYS A 374 -5.54 26.43 -20.76
N PHE A 375 -6.62 25.71 -20.50
CA PHE A 375 -7.84 26.19 -19.85
C PHE A 375 -8.14 25.29 -18.65
N ASP A 376 -8.47 25.89 -17.52
CA ASP A 376 -8.94 25.18 -16.33
C ASP A 376 -10.30 25.72 -15.89
N ALA A 377 -11.12 24.83 -15.34
CA ALA A 377 -12.35 25.17 -14.66
C ALA A 377 -12.48 24.35 -13.38
N ASN A 378 -12.81 25.01 -12.27
CA ASN A 378 -13.20 24.40 -11.00
C ASN A 378 -14.60 24.87 -10.63
N VAL A 379 -15.48 23.94 -10.27
CA VAL A 379 -16.80 24.25 -9.72
C VAL A 379 -16.95 23.46 -8.43
N VAL A 380 -17.29 24.09 -7.33
CA VAL A 380 -17.58 23.38 -6.08
C VAL A 380 -18.65 24.09 -5.28
N ALA A 381 -19.55 23.31 -4.68
CA ALA A 381 -20.37 23.76 -3.57
C ALA A 381 -19.87 23.07 -2.30
N LEU A 382 -19.52 23.86 -1.30
CA LEU A 382 -19.04 23.42 0.01
C LEU A 382 -20.11 23.74 1.04
N SER A 383 -20.42 22.80 1.91
CA SER A 383 -21.24 23.07 3.10
C SER A 383 -20.68 22.37 4.32
N SER A 384 -20.80 22.99 5.49
CA SER A 384 -20.36 22.40 6.75
C SER A 384 -21.49 22.45 7.77
N ASP A 385 -21.63 21.36 8.53
CA ASP A 385 -22.52 21.29 9.69
C ASP A 385 -21.78 21.64 11.00
N GLU A 386 -20.56 22.19 10.92
CA GLU A 386 -19.81 22.65 12.09
C GLU A 386 -20.60 23.71 12.86
N ARG A 387 -20.87 23.44 14.13
CA ARG A 387 -21.64 24.35 14.98
C ARG A 387 -20.77 25.53 15.38
N ARG A 388 -21.36 26.74 15.34
CA ARG A 388 -20.79 27.94 15.97
C ARG A 388 -20.66 27.72 17.47
N THR A 389 -19.48 27.29 17.89
CA THR A 389 -19.17 27.16 19.32
C THR A 389 -18.63 28.50 19.82
N TYR A 390 -19.25 29.00 20.89
CA TYR A 390 -18.80 30.19 21.59
C TYR A 390 -18.02 29.73 22.81
N THR A 391 -16.73 30.04 22.84
CA THR A 391 -15.91 29.81 24.03
C THR A 391 -15.28 31.13 24.44
N ASN A 392 -15.57 31.60 25.65
CA ASN A 392 -15.01 32.85 26.20
C ASN A 392 -15.12 34.08 25.27
N ASN A 393 -16.27 34.28 24.61
CA ASN A 393 -16.50 35.34 23.60
C ASN A 393 -15.63 35.26 22.33
N VAL A 394 -14.86 34.19 22.14
CA VAL A 394 -14.17 33.88 20.88
C VAL A 394 -15.07 32.97 20.06
N VAL A 395 -15.55 33.48 18.93
CA VAL A 395 -16.28 32.68 17.93
C VAL A 395 -15.25 31.82 17.19
N ASN A 396 -15.39 30.49 17.22
CA ASN A 396 -14.55 29.58 16.42
C ASN A 396 -14.79 29.80 14.92
N PRO A 397 -13.79 29.47 14.06
CA PRO A 397 -13.98 29.54 12.62
C PRO A 397 -15.17 28.64 12.21
N TYR A 398 -15.99 29.12 11.28
CA TYR A 398 -17.14 28.40 10.74
C TYR A 398 -17.49 28.94 9.35
N PHE A 399 -18.12 28.11 8.54
CA PHE A 399 -18.84 28.55 7.35
C PHE A 399 -20.03 27.62 7.13
N ASP A 400 -21.19 28.15 6.74
CA ASP A 400 -22.37 27.29 6.51
C ASP A 400 -22.36 26.74 5.07
N ARG A 401 -22.11 27.62 4.08
CA ARG A 401 -22.04 27.27 2.66
C ARG A 401 -21.13 28.21 1.87
N THR A 402 -20.37 27.66 0.93
CA THR A 402 -19.56 28.39 -0.05
C THR A 402 -19.64 27.70 -1.40
N ASP A 403 -20.18 28.40 -2.39
CA ASP A 403 -20.27 27.92 -3.75
C ASP A 403 -19.36 28.76 -4.63
N ARG A 404 -18.58 28.12 -5.51
CA ARG A 404 -17.70 28.83 -6.44
C ARG A 404 -17.64 28.18 -7.82
N ILE A 405 -17.42 29.05 -8.81
CA ILE A 405 -17.00 28.71 -10.17
C ILE A 405 -15.74 29.51 -10.44
N VAL A 406 -14.65 28.83 -10.72
CA VAL A 406 -13.36 29.41 -11.10
C VAL A 406 -13.02 28.93 -12.50
N THR A 407 -12.60 29.86 -13.35
CA THR A 407 -12.12 29.57 -14.70
C THR A 407 -10.81 30.28 -14.94
N SER A 408 -9.86 29.63 -15.60
CA SER A 408 -8.60 30.26 -15.99
C SER A 408 -8.15 29.82 -17.37
N ALA A 409 -7.37 30.69 -18.00
CA ALA A 409 -6.66 30.41 -19.24
C ALA A 409 -5.20 30.83 -19.06
N GLU A 410 -4.27 29.99 -19.49
CA GLU A 410 -2.83 30.23 -19.44
C GLU A 410 -2.21 29.94 -20.80
N TRP A 411 -1.40 30.88 -21.28
CA TRP A 411 -0.54 30.69 -22.43
C TRP A 411 0.92 30.78 -21.99
N ARG A 412 1.75 29.84 -22.45
CA ARG A 412 3.20 29.87 -22.19
C ARG A 412 4.01 29.35 -23.38
N ARG A 413 5.23 29.85 -23.53
CA ARG A 413 6.17 29.39 -24.58
C ARG A 413 7.60 29.47 -24.08
N THR A 414 8.36 28.39 -24.22
CA THR A 414 9.81 28.40 -23.92
C THR A 414 10.61 28.70 -25.18
N LEU A 415 11.51 29.66 -25.07
CA LEU A 415 12.49 30.06 -26.08
C LEU A 415 13.89 29.74 -25.55
N THR A 416 14.71 29.07 -26.34
CA THR A 416 16.12 28.80 -26.01
C THR A 416 17.00 29.54 -27.01
N ASP A 417 17.96 30.32 -26.53
CA ASP A 417 18.91 31.03 -27.39
C ASP A 417 20.16 30.19 -27.70
N ASP A 418 21.06 30.72 -28.53
CA ASP A 418 22.31 30.06 -28.93
C ASP A 418 23.30 29.88 -27.77
N LEU A 419 23.13 30.62 -26.66
CA LEU A 419 23.91 30.47 -25.44
C LEU A 419 23.32 29.43 -24.47
N GLY A 420 22.17 28.83 -24.81
CA GLY A 420 21.47 27.86 -23.97
C GLY A 420 20.61 28.49 -22.86
N GLN A 421 20.45 29.81 -22.85
CA GLN A 421 19.54 30.51 -21.95
C GLN A 421 18.10 30.19 -22.32
N ARG A 422 17.25 29.94 -21.32
CA ARG A 422 15.82 29.65 -21.49
C ARG A 422 14.99 30.83 -21.00
N PHE A 423 14.13 31.34 -21.87
CA PHE A 423 13.17 32.38 -21.61
C PHE A 423 11.77 31.82 -21.82
N THR A 424 10.97 31.75 -20.75
CA THR A 424 9.59 31.27 -20.82
C THR A 424 8.63 32.41 -20.48
N PRO A 425 8.25 33.26 -21.45
CA PRO A 425 7.14 34.17 -21.27
C PRO A 425 5.84 33.41 -21.08
N PHE A 426 4.99 33.93 -20.20
CA PHE A 426 3.65 33.41 -19.96
C PHE A 426 2.66 34.53 -19.66
N VAL A 427 1.39 34.29 -19.99
CA VAL A 427 0.26 35.19 -19.73
C VAL A 427 -0.91 34.35 -19.28
N PHE A 428 -1.63 34.80 -18.27
CA PHE A 428 -2.79 34.11 -17.75
C PHE A 428 -3.90 35.07 -17.35
N GLY A 429 -5.13 34.56 -17.40
CA GLY A 429 -6.32 35.23 -16.91
C GLY A 429 -7.15 34.26 -16.08
N ARG A 430 -7.77 34.76 -15.02
CA ARG A 430 -8.65 34.02 -14.12
C ARG A 430 -9.91 34.83 -13.83
N GLY A 431 -11.04 34.15 -13.80
CA GLY A 431 -12.34 34.71 -13.43
C GLY A 431 -13.07 33.78 -12.48
N ASP A 432 -13.56 34.35 -11.38
CA ASP A 432 -14.23 33.65 -10.30
C ASP A 432 -15.62 34.23 -10.06
N ILE A 433 -16.58 33.36 -9.74
CA ILE A 433 -17.90 33.71 -9.21
C ILE A 433 -18.05 32.96 -7.89
N TYR A 434 -18.34 33.69 -6.82
CA TYR A 434 -18.53 33.16 -5.47
C TYR A 434 -19.90 33.53 -4.93
N SER A 435 -20.51 32.60 -4.21
CA SER A 435 -21.67 32.82 -3.34
C SER A 435 -21.37 32.20 -2.00
N VAL A 436 -21.29 33.03 -0.96
CA VAL A 436 -20.90 32.61 0.39
C VAL A 436 -22.01 32.93 1.38
N SER A 437 -22.19 32.07 2.38
CA SER A 437 -22.97 32.39 3.57
C SER A 437 -22.13 33.21 4.55
N SER A 438 -22.75 33.63 5.67
CA SER A 438 -21.97 34.13 6.80
C SER A 438 -20.90 33.14 7.23
N PHE A 439 -19.71 33.65 7.56
CA PHE A 439 -18.55 32.85 7.95
C PHE A 439 -17.67 33.59 8.95
N LYS A 440 -16.80 32.84 9.60
CA LYS A 440 -15.63 33.35 10.33
C LYS A 440 -14.42 32.47 10.03
N ASP A 441 -13.30 33.07 9.70
CA ASP A 441 -12.06 32.38 9.35
C ASP A 441 -11.12 32.25 10.56
N VAL A 442 -10.14 31.37 10.42
CA VAL A 442 -9.07 31.12 11.39
C VAL A 442 -8.22 32.37 11.61
N SER A 443 -8.00 33.18 10.57
CA SER A 443 -7.34 34.49 10.64
C SER A 443 -8.11 35.53 11.48
N GLY A 444 -9.38 35.27 11.78
CA GLY A 444 -10.29 36.20 12.46
C GLY A 444 -11.18 37.01 11.52
N ASP A 445 -10.97 36.91 10.21
CA ASP A 445 -11.83 37.54 9.20
C ASP A 445 -13.26 37.01 9.29
N ALA A 446 -14.25 37.89 9.17
CA ALA A 446 -15.65 37.50 9.20
C ALA A 446 -16.42 38.27 8.13
N GLY A 447 -17.41 37.59 7.54
CA GLY A 447 -18.27 38.17 6.52
C GLY A 447 -19.71 37.69 6.67
N ASP A 448 -20.64 38.51 6.23
CA ASP A 448 -22.04 38.14 6.04
C ASP A 448 -22.23 37.47 4.67
N SER A 449 -23.43 36.92 4.43
CA SER A 449 -23.77 36.30 3.14
C SER A 449 -23.59 37.29 1.98
N ASP A 450 -22.90 36.85 0.93
CA ASP A 450 -22.43 37.71 -0.14
C ASP A 450 -22.34 36.94 -1.47
N THR A 451 -22.42 37.66 -2.58
CA THR A 451 -22.19 37.12 -3.92
C THR A 451 -21.36 38.12 -4.71
N PHE A 452 -20.21 37.68 -5.17
CA PHE A 452 -19.27 38.56 -5.84
C PHE A 452 -18.47 37.82 -6.90
N THR A 453 -17.75 38.61 -7.70
CA THR A 453 -16.82 38.10 -8.69
C THR A 453 -15.41 38.57 -8.36
N ARG A 454 -14.42 37.77 -8.77
CA ARG A 454 -13.01 38.17 -8.79
C ARG A 454 -12.46 37.96 -10.18
N GLN A 455 -11.60 38.85 -10.61
CA GLN A 455 -10.94 38.75 -11.89
C GLN A 455 -9.47 39.08 -11.69
N MET A 456 -8.63 38.31 -12.36
CA MET A 456 -7.20 38.52 -12.33
C MET A 456 -6.66 38.33 -13.73
N VAL A 457 -5.79 39.25 -14.15
CA VAL A 457 -4.95 39.07 -15.32
C VAL A 457 -3.51 39.26 -14.89
N GLY A 458 -2.63 38.45 -15.48
CA GLY A 458 -1.24 38.47 -15.15
C GLY A 458 -0.38 37.90 -16.25
N GLY A 459 0.92 38.05 -16.07
CA GLY A 459 1.91 37.53 -16.98
C GLY A 459 3.29 37.69 -16.39
N GLY A 460 4.27 37.11 -17.05
CA GLY A 460 5.61 37.08 -16.51
C GLY A 460 6.61 36.46 -17.45
N LEU A 461 7.81 36.31 -16.90
CA LEU A 461 8.94 35.69 -17.56
C LEU A 461 9.66 34.80 -16.54
N ASP A 462 9.78 33.52 -16.86
CA ASP A 462 10.69 32.59 -16.19
C ASP A 462 11.98 32.52 -17.01
N TYR A 463 13.10 32.86 -16.38
CA TYR A 463 14.43 32.88 -16.98
C TYR A 463 15.33 31.87 -16.27
N ARG A 464 16.02 31.05 -17.05
CA ARG A 464 16.91 30.00 -16.55
C ARG A 464 18.17 29.93 -17.39
N TYR A 465 19.33 29.81 -16.75
CA TYR A 465 20.61 29.67 -17.46
C TYR A 465 21.44 28.47 -16.97
N PRO A 466 21.29 27.29 -17.59
CA PRO A 466 22.00 26.09 -17.14
C PRO A 466 23.47 26.09 -17.59
N PHE A 467 24.40 26.22 -16.65
CA PHE A 467 25.83 25.99 -16.85
C PHE A 467 26.15 24.51 -16.63
N VAL A 468 26.59 23.83 -17.69
CA VAL A 468 26.95 22.41 -17.64
C VAL A 468 28.46 22.25 -17.59
N ALA A 469 28.95 21.48 -16.62
CA ALA A 469 30.35 21.09 -16.53
C ALA A 469 30.45 19.57 -16.37
N HIS A 470 31.38 18.96 -17.10
CA HIS A 470 31.66 17.53 -17.00
C HIS A 470 33.02 17.32 -16.33
N THR A 471 33.06 16.42 -15.36
CA THR A 471 34.28 15.88 -14.76
C THR A 471 34.42 14.42 -15.18
N ASP A 472 35.55 13.79 -14.85
CA ASP A 472 35.78 12.37 -15.14
C ASP A 472 34.76 11.45 -14.46
N THR A 473 34.08 11.92 -13.42
CA THR A 473 33.18 11.10 -12.58
C THR A 473 31.73 11.59 -12.56
N ALA A 474 31.44 12.82 -13.00
CA ALA A 474 30.11 13.42 -12.89
C ALA A 474 29.80 14.50 -13.93
N SER A 475 28.50 14.67 -14.19
CA SER A 475 27.93 15.85 -14.85
C SER A 475 27.37 16.78 -13.79
N HIS A 476 27.73 18.05 -13.87
CA HIS A 476 27.27 19.12 -12.98
C HIS A 476 26.45 20.12 -13.80
N VAL A 477 25.32 20.56 -13.27
CA VAL A 477 24.50 21.62 -13.82
C VAL A 477 24.25 22.64 -12.72
N ILE A 478 24.68 23.88 -12.94
CA ILE A 478 24.36 25.03 -12.08
C ILE A 478 23.43 25.93 -12.88
N GLU A 479 22.20 26.12 -12.42
CA GLU A 479 21.17 26.90 -13.09
C GLU A 479 20.71 28.05 -12.18
N PRO A 480 21.18 29.28 -12.40
CA PRO A 480 20.52 30.46 -11.86
C PRO A 480 19.13 30.57 -12.47
N VAL A 481 18.15 30.81 -11.61
CA VAL A 481 16.73 30.98 -11.98
C VAL A 481 16.28 32.35 -11.52
N GLY A 482 15.68 33.10 -12.43
CA GLY A 482 15.02 34.36 -12.15
C GLY A 482 13.61 34.32 -12.71
N GLN A 483 12.61 34.70 -11.93
CA GLN A 483 11.23 34.72 -12.40
C GLN A 483 10.59 36.03 -11.97
N ILE A 484 9.90 36.71 -12.89
CA ILE A 484 9.04 37.85 -12.54
C ILE A 484 7.61 37.52 -12.93
N VAL A 485 6.68 37.76 -12.01
CA VAL A 485 5.25 37.57 -12.24
C VAL A 485 4.53 38.83 -11.82
N THR A 486 3.75 39.42 -12.72
CA THR A 486 2.92 40.59 -12.45
C THR A 486 1.45 40.22 -12.59
N ARG A 487 0.63 40.69 -11.65
CA ARG A 487 -0.81 40.42 -11.58
C ARG A 487 -1.53 41.67 -11.13
N THR A 488 -2.78 41.81 -11.55
CA THR A 488 -3.69 42.82 -11.01
C THR A 488 -3.93 42.61 -9.51
N ASN A 489 -4.03 43.69 -8.73
CA ASN A 489 -4.46 43.61 -7.34
C ASN A 489 -5.93 43.17 -7.26
N VAL A 490 -6.23 42.26 -6.34
CA VAL A 490 -7.61 41.82 -6.07
C VAL A 490 -7.96 42.16 -4.62
N SER A 491 -9.04 42.93 -4.44
CA SER A 491 -9.46 43.46 -3.14
C SER A 491 -10.37 42.52 -2.34
N ASN A 492 -10.91 41.47 -2.96
CA ASN A 492 -11.94 40.60 -2.39
C ASN A 492 -11.40 39.26 -1.86
N ASN A 493 -10.12 39.17 -1.52
CA ASN A 493 -9.52 37.91 -1.03
C ASN A 493 -10.06 37.46 0.32
N ASP A 494 -10.55 38.41 1.13
CA ASP A 494 -10.96 38.17 2.52
C ASP A 494 -12.50 38.15 2.65
N ARG A 495 -13.22 38.14 1.52
CA ARG A 495 -14.71 38.11 1.45
C ARG A 495 -15.29 36.69 1.46
N MET A 496 -14.47 35.67 1.70
CA MET A 496 -14.90 34.27 1.79
C MET A 496 -14.02 33.51 2.79
N PRO A 497 -14.52 32.42 3.38
CA PRO A 497 -13.71 31.58 4.25
C PRO A 497 -12.54 30.98 3.46
N ASN A 498 -11.38 30.86 4.09
CA ASN A 498 -10.27 30.05 3.57
C ASN A 498 -10.53 28.59 3.93
N VAL A 499 -11.05 27.79 3.01
CA VAL A 499 -11.32 26.36 3.27
C VAL A 499 -10.24 25.48 2.66
N ASP A 500 -9.81 25.77 1.43
CA ASP A 500 -8.87 24.92 0.69
C ASP A 500 -7.49 25.54 0.41
N SER A 501 -7.25 26.76 0.91
CA SER A 501 -5.99 27.49 0.73
C SER A 501 -5.16 27.60 2.02
N GLN A 502 -5.41 26.71 3.00
CA GLN A 502 -4.72 26.70 4.30
C GLN A 502 -3.42 25.88 4.32
N SER A 503 -3.21 24.97 3.36
CA SER A 503 -2.11 24.02 3.36
C SER A 503 -0.80 24.56 2.77
N LEU A 504 -0.61 25.88 2.76
CA LEU A 504 0.58 26.51 2.20
C LEU A 504 1.80 26.28 3.11
N VAL A 505 2.74 25.46 2.62
CA VAL A 505 4.07 25.29 3.20
C VAL A 505 5.08 25.88 2.22
N PHE A 506 5.59 27.07 2.50
CA PHE A 506 6.59 27.69 1.64
C PHE A 506 7.94 26.96 1.79
N ASP A 507 8.33 26.25 0.73
CA ASP A 507 9.59 25.53 0.60
C ASP A 507 10.21 25.74 -0.79
N ASP A 508 11.29 25.02 -1.09
CA ASP A 508 11.99 25.10 -2.37
C ASP A 508 11.15 24.60 -3.55
N THR A 509 10.16 23.74 -3.31
CA THR A 509 9.26 23.20 -4.34
C THR A 509 8.28 24.26 -4.83
N LEU A 510 7.83 25.14 -3.93
CA LEU A 510 6.93 26.25 -4.28
C LEU A 510 7.67 27.52 -4.74
N LEU A 511 8.99 27.63 -4.57
CA LEU A 511 9.75 28.87 -4.83
C LEU A 511 9.47 29.50 -6.19
N PHE A 512 9.41 28.70 -7.25
CA PHE A 512 9.21 29.16 -8.63
C PHE A 512 7.79 28.92 -9.18
N ASP A 513 6.83 28.56 -8.34
CA ASP A 513 5.44 28.43 -8.78
C ASP A 513 4.80 29.79 -9.05
N ILE A 514 3.99 29.87 -10.12
CA ILE A 514 3.23 31.07 -10.51
C ILE A 514 2.12 31.37 -9.52
N ASN A 515 1.59 30.39 -8.79
CA ASN A 515 0.69 30.62 -7.66
C ASN A 515 1.12 29.70 -6.52
N LYS A 516 1.39 30.27 -5.35
CA LYS A 516 1.85 29.47 -4.20
C LYS A 516 0.73 29.01 -3.28
N PHE A 517 -0.47 29.59 -3.39
CA PHE A 517 -1.60 29.11 -2.58
C PHE A 517 -2.03 27.72 -3.06
N SER A 518 -2.34 26.84 -2.12
CA SER A 518 -3.16 25.66 -2.41
C SER A 518 -4.59 26.08 -2.72
N GLY A 519 -5.34 25.27 -3.45
CA GLY A 519 -6.77 25.52 -3.68
C GLY A 519 -7.07 26.81 -4.46
N TYR A 520 -8.24 27.41 -4.20
CA TYR A 520 -8.74 28.55 -4.98
C TYR A 520 -9.24 29.73 -4.14
N ASP A 521 -9.42 29.58 -2.83
CA ASP A 521 -9.94 30.64 -1.97
C ASP A 521 -8.96 31.82 -1.88
N ARG A 522 -7.66 31.58 -1.65
CA ARG A 522 -6.66 32.65 -1.65
C ARG A 522 -5.93 32.73 -2.99
N ILE A 523 -5.72 33.96 -3.47
CA ILE A 523 -5.00 34.24 -4.72
C ILE A 523 -3.87 35.23 -4.47
N GLU A 524 -2.73 34.95 -5.08
CA GLU A 524 -1.56 35.83 -5.00
C GLU A 524 -1.80 37.12 -5.81
N THR A 525 -1.49 38.29 -5.25
CA THR A 525 -1.69 39.58 -5.94
C THR A 525 -0.40 40.42 -6.00
N GLY A 526 -0.40 41.41 -6.90
CA GLY A 526 0.76 42.27 -7.11
C GLY A 526 1.84 41.67 -8.03
N THR A 527 3.04 42.23 -7.94
CA THR A 527 4.22 41.85 -8.72
C THR A 527 5.26 41.23 -7.82
N ARG A 528 5.68 40.02 -8.17
CA ARG A 528 6.67 39.23 -7.43
C ARG A 528 7.86 38.92 -8.32
N ALA A 529 9.05 38.95 -7.73
CA ALA A 529 10.27 38.47 -8.34
C ALA A 529 10.85 37.33 -7.49
N ASN A 530 11.17 36.20 -8.10
CA ASN A 530 11.82 35.06 -7.45
C ASN A 530 13.21 34.91 -8.01
N VAL A 531 14.17 34.69 -7.13
CA VAL A 531 15.54 34.43 -7.52
C VAL A 531 16.05 33.25 -6.74
N GLY A 532 16.79 32.38 -7.41
CA GLY A 532 17.42 31.27 -6.74
C GLY A 532 18.43 30.58 -7.64
N LEU A 533 19.05 29.56 -7.06
CA LEU A 533 20.05 28.74 -7.70
C LEU A 533 19.62 27.28 -7.58
N GLN A 534 19.63 26.57 -8.69
CA GLN A 534 19.48 25.13 -8.72
C GLN A 534 20.82 24.50 -9.10
N TYR A 535 21.28 23.54 -8.30
CA TYR A 535 22.41 22.69 -8.60
C TYR A 535 21.93 21.26 -8.81
N THR A 536 22.44 20.59 -9.83
CA THR A 536 22.20 19.16 -10.07
C THR A 536 23.51 18.50 -10.42
N MET A 537 23.82 17.37 -9.78
CA MET A 537 24.99 16.55 -10.06
C MET A 537 24.55 15.12 -10.29
N GLN A 538 25.04 14.51 -11.35
CA GLN A 538 24.81 13.10 -11.64
C GLN A 538 26.14 12.43 -11.93
N THR A 539 26.51 11.43 -11.13
CA THR A 539 27.73 10.65 -11.33
C THR A 539 27.47 9.45 -12.23
N TYR A 540 28.52 8.94 -12.90
CA TYR A 540 28.40 7.71 -13.69
C TYR A 540 28.17 6.45 -12.85
N ASN A 541 28.47 6.50 -11.55
CA ASN A 541 28.24 5.40 -10.60
C ASN A 541 26.87 5.45 -9.91
N GLY A 542 25.96 6.36 -10.31
CA GLY A 542 24.56 6.36 -9.88
C GLY A 542 24.22 7.21 -8.66
N VAL A 543 25.09 8.14 -8.26
CA VAL A 543 24.77 9.20 -7.29
C VAL A 543 24.10 10.36 -8.03
N SER A 544 22.97 10.81 -7.52
CA SER A 544 22.25 12.00 -7.96
C SER A 544 22.13 12.97 -6.79
N VAL A 545 22.54 14.21 -6.98
CA VAL A 545 22.37 15.30 -6.01
C VAL A 545 21.59 16.42 -6.68
N ARG A 546 20.59 16.97 -5.99
CA ARG A 546 19.90 18.20 -6.37
C ARG A 546 19.88 19.12 -5.16
N ALA A 547 20.25 20.37 -5.36
CA ALA A 547 20.06 21.41 -4.35
C ALA A 547 19.35 22.59 -4.99
N VAL A 548 18.43 23.21 -4.27
CA VAL A 548 17.70 24.41 -4.70
C VAL A 548 17.71 25.37 -3.53
N GLY A 549 17.98 26.64 -3.79
CA GLY A 549 17.88 27.66 -2.75
C GLY A 549 17.54 29.02 -3.34
N GLY A 550 16.76 29.81 -2.62
CA GLY A 550 16.41 31.14 -3.08
C GLY A 550 15.41 31.86 -2.21
N GLU A 551 14.92 32.96 -2.75
CA GLU A 551 14.09 33.94 -2.07
C GLU A 551 13.10 34.56 -3.05
N SER A 552 11.99 35.04 -2.53
CA SER A 552 10.92 35.71 -3.24
C SER A 552 10.75 37.15 -2.73
N PHE A 553 10.50 38.07 -3.64
CA PHE A 553 10.40 39.51 -3.38
C PHE A 553 9.05 40.04 -3.84
N GLN A 554 8.28 40.65 -2.94
CA GLN A 554 7.09 41.44 -3.30
C GLN A 554 7.55 42.83 -3.78
N VAL A 555 7.61 43.01 -5.09
CA VAL A 555 8.16 44.21 -5.74
C VAL A 555 7.15 45.35 -5.76
N ALA A 556 5.87 45.04 -6.01
CA ALA A 556 4.80 46.03 -6.08
C ALA A 556 3.43 45.40 -5.80
N GLY A 557 2.43 46.22 -5.43
CA GLY A 557 1.07 45.75 -5.16
C GLY A 557 0.86 45.21 -3.75
N LYS A 558 -0.36 44.72 -3.46
CA LYS A 558 -0.73 44.22 -2.13
C LYS A 558 -0.14 42.81 -1.93
N ASN A 559 0.54 42.57 -0.80
CA ASN A 559 0.89 41.20 -0.43
C ASN A 559 -0.35 40.48 0.12
N SER A 560 -0.60 39.24 -0.31
CA SER A 560 -1.82 38.49 0.01
C SER A 560 -1.60 37.33 0.98
N TYR A 561 -0.36 37.08 1.39
CA TYR A 561 -0.01 36.01 2.33
C TYR A 561 -0.19 36.44 3.79
N ASP A 562 -0.30 35.47 4.68
CA ASP A 562 -0.35 35.68 6.13
C ASP A 562 1.05 35.60 6.76
N PRO A 563 1.28 36.22 7.94
CA PRO A 563 2.58 36.23 8.63
C PRO A 563 3.22 34.85 8.83
N ALA A 564 2.44 33.78 9.05
CA ALA A 564 2.96 32.45 9.33
C ALA A 564 3.53 31.70 8.09
N THR A 565 3.33 32.26 6.89
CA THR A 565 3.69 31.61 5.62
C THR A 565 5.18 31.74 5.26
N GLY A 566 5.88 32.71 5.84
CA GLY A 566 7.23 33.12 5.39
C GLY A 566 7.23 33.94 4.10
N LEU A 567 6.06 34.41 3.64
CA LEU A 567 5.89 35.20 2.40
C LEU A 567 5.24 36.56 2.63
N TYR A 568 4.92 36.92 3.88
CA TYR A 568 4.18 38.14 4.25
C TYR A 568 4.99 39.42 4.03
N ASN A 569 6.29 39.39 4.34
CA ASN A 569 7.16 40.54 4.23
C ASN A 569 7.49 40.87 2.75
N THR A 570 8.09 42.03 2.51
CA THR A 570 8.52 42.42 1.14
C THR A 570 9.60 41.50 0.59
N ARG A 571 10.34 40.86 1.49
CA ARG A 571 11.28 39.78 1.26
C ARG A 571 10.73 38.54 1.96
N SER A 572 10.72 37.41 1.28
CA SER A 572 10.31 36.14 1.89
C SER A 572 11.43 35.57 2.74
N ASP A 573 11.08 34.62 3.62
CA ASP A 573 12.03 33.68 4.18
C ASP A 573 12.89 33.06 3.06
N TYR A 574 14.13 32.68 3.38
CA TYR A 574 14.93 31.87 2.49
C TYR A 574 14.45 30.42 2.54
N VAL A 575 14.30 29.80 1.38
CA VAL A 575 14.01 28.37 1.28
C VAL A 575 15.18 27.64 0.66
N VAL A 576 15.51 26.47 1.21
CA VAL A 576 16.60 25.61 0.73
C VAL A 576 16.15 24.16 0.75
N GLY A 577 16.30 23.46 -0.37
CA GLY A 577 16.06 22.04 -0.51
C GLY A 577 17.32 21.29 -0.98
N GLY A 578 17.57 20.13 -0.41
CA GLY A 578 18.69 19.25 -0.75
C GLY A 578 18.21 17.81 -0.89
N TYR A 579 18.58 17.16 -1.99
CA TYR A 579 18.16 15.81 -2.33
C TYR A 579 19.39 15.02 -2.77
N VAL A 580 19.63 13.87 -2.15
CA VAL A 580 20.71 12.96 -2.49
C VAL A 580 20.10 11.58 -2.68
N ASP A 581 20.34 10.95 -3.82
CA ASP A 581 19.97 9.57 -4.09
C ASP A 581 21.19 8.81 -4.60
N TYR A 582 21.42 7.62 -4.07
CA TYR A 582 22.44 6.70 -4.56
C TYR A 582 21.79 5.36 -4.86
N LEU A 583 21.53 5.09 -6.15
CA LEU A 583 20.97 3.84 -6.66
C LEU A 583 19.70 3.36 -5.93
N ASN A 584 18.88 4.27 -5.38
CA ASN A 584 17.80 3.95 -4.44
C ASN A 584 18.22 3.13 -3.20
N MET A 585 19.53 2.97 -2.94
CA MET A 585 20.09 2.33 -1.74
C MET A 585 20.20 3.32 -0.58
N PHE A 586 20.50 4.58 -0.87
CA PHE A 586 20.50 5.66 0.11
C PHE A 586 19.75 6.85 -0.50
N ARG A 587 18.77 7.36 0.22
CA ARG A 587 18.07 8.60 -0.12
C ARG A 587 18.11 9.52 1.08
N PHE A 588 18.49 10.77 0.85
CA PHE A 588 18.45 11.80 1.86
C PHE A 588 17.79 13.05 1.28
N VAL A 589 16.81 13.57 2.00
CA VAL A 589 16.09 14.80 1.68
C VAL A 589 16.22 15.72 2.88
N THR A 590 16.52 16.99 2.61
CA THR A 590 16.55 18.04 3.62
C THR A 590 15.92 19.30 3.07
N GLN A 591 15.07 19.95 3.86
CA GLN A 591 14.41 21.19 3.49
C GLN A 591 14.45 22.15 4.67
N PHE A 592 14.67 23.44 4.38
CA PHE A 592 14.79 24.51 5.38
C PHE A 592 13.99 25.73 4.96
N ARG A 593 13.41 26.40 5.95
CA ARG A 593 12.91 27.77 5.84
C ARG A 593 13.55 28.64 6.92
N LEU A 594 14.24 29.70 6.50
CA LEU A 594 15.01 30.61 7.36
C LEU A 594 14.40 32.01 7.29
N ASP A 595 14.13 32.63 8.43
CA ASP A 595 13.66 34.02 8.52
C ASP A 595 14.60 34.97 7.76
N GLU A 596 14.04 35.92 7.03
CA GLU A 596 14.80 36.79 6.13
C GLU A 596 15.69 37.81 6.85
N SER A 597 15.37 38.10 8.11
CA SER A 597 15.99 39.16 8.91
C SER A 597 17.16 38.67 9.76
N ASP A 598 17.05 37.48 10.34
CA ASP A 598 18.03 36.95 11.31
C ASP A 598 18.48 35.50 11.06
N PHE A 599 17.98 34.84 10.00
CA PHE A 599 18.25 33.44 9.66
C PHE A 599 17.81 32.42 10.71
N THR A 600 16.88 32.79 11.60
CA THR A 600 16.26 31.80 12.50
C THR A 600 15.51 30.74 11.71
N VAL A 601 15.61 29.49 12.14
CA VAL A 601 14.98 28.36 11.44
C VAL A 601 13.49 28.32 11.78
N ALA A 602 12.66 28.70 10.82
CA ALA A 602 11.20 28.64 10.96
C ALA A 602 10.66 27.22 10.72
N ARG A 603 11.33 26.46 9.85
CA ARG A 603 11.01 25.06 9.55
C ARG A 603 12.25 24.30 9.09
N GLN A 604 12.36 23.05 9.50
CA GLN A 604 13.34 22.11 8.97
C GLN A 604 12.77 20.69 8.90
N ASP A 605 12.98 20.05 7.76
CA ASP A 605 12.58 18.68 7.49
C ASP A 605 13.83 17.89 7.07
N TYR A 606 14.03 16.71 7.65
CA TYR A 606 15.04 15.75 7.21
C TYR A 606 14.38 14.39 7.02
N SER A 607 14.68 13.71 5.91
CA SER A 607 14.28 12.34 5.66
C SER A 607 15.46 11.56 5.11
N ALA A 608 15.78 10.43 5.73
CA ALA A 608 16.82 9.52 5.31
C ALA A 608 16.22 8.12 5.13
N GLN A 609 16.56 7.45 4.04
CA GLN A 609 16.19 6.07 3.77
C GLN A 609 17.44 5.30 3.35
N VAL A 610 17.56 4.07 3.83
CA VAL A 610 18.73 3.23 3.58
C VAL A 610 18.32 1.78 3.38
N LYS A 611 18.85 1.15 2.34
CA LYS A 611 18.64 -0.25 1.98
C LYS A 611 19.98 -0.89 1.59
N LEU A 612 20.58 -1.59 2.55
CA LEU A 612 21.90 -2.19 2.49
C LEU A 612 21.82 -3.71 2.71
N GLY A 613 21.29 -4.45 1.73
CA GLY A 613 21.26 -5.92 1.74
C GLY A 613 20.55 -6.56 2.94
N ILE A 614 21.25 -6.64 4.07
CA ILE A 614 20.77 -7.12 5.37
C ILE A 614 20.04 -6.06 6.19
N PHE A 615 20.24 -4.77 5.91
CA PHE A 615 19.62 -3.67 6.67
C PHE A 615 18.70 -2.84 5.79
N GLU A 616 17.53 -2.51 6.31
CA GLU A 616 16.62 -1.50 5.75
C GLU A 616 16.20 -0.57 6.89
N GLY A 617 16.20 0.73 6.64
CA GLY A 617 15.79 1.69 7.66
C GLY A 617 15.41 3.03 7.08
N ALA A 618 14.63 3.78 7.84
CA ALA A 618 14.25 5.13 7.52
C ALA A 618 14.22 5.99 8.79
N LEU A 619 14.51 7.27 8.63
CA LEU A 619 14.49 8.26 9.69
C LEU A 619 13.90 9.56 9.12
N SER A 620 12.90 10.12 9.79
CA SER A 620 12.39 11.46 9.54
C SER A 620 12.52 12.30 10.79
N TYR A 621 12.91 13.55 10.61
CA TYR A 621 12.84 14.59 11.63
C TYR A 621 12.11 15.79 11.04
N VAL A 622 11.20 16.36 11.80
CA VAL A 622 10.47 17.57 11.42
C VAL A 622 10.46 18.51 12.62
N ALA A 623 10.89 19.76 12.40
CA ALA A 623 10.71 20.84 13.36
C ALA A 623 10.00 22.02 12.68
N VAL A 624 8.95 22.51 13.32
CA VAL A 624 8.13 23.62 12.85
C VAL A 624 7.97 24.60 14.00
N ALA A 625 8.26 25.89 13.75
CA ALA A 625 8.01 26.95 14.71
C ALA A 625 6.51 27.02 15.11
N ALA A 626 6.22 27.66 16.24
CA ALA A 626 4.85 27.87 16.69
C ALA A 626 4.03 28.61 15.61
N GLN A 627 2.79 28.18 15.41
CA GLN A 627 1.83 28.79 14.47
C GLN A 627 0.51 29.08 15.21
N PRO A 628 0.45 30.11 16.08
CA PRO A 628 -0.72 30.39 16.92
C PRO A 628 -1.99 30.64 16.10
N LEU A 629 -1.85 31.24 14.90
CA LEU A 629 -2.98 31.44 14.00
C LEU A 629 -3.62 30.10 13.60
N LEU A 630 -2.84 29.02 13.44
CA LEU A 630 -3.35 27.69 13.10
C LEU A 630 -3.73 26.85 14.34
N GLY A 631 -3.75 27.45 15.53
CA GLY A 631 -4.03 26.76 16.81
C GLY A 631 -2.84 25.96 17.36
N PHE A 632 -1.62 26.20 16.87
CA PHE A 632 -0.41 25.58 17.39
C PHE A 632 0.43 26.62 18.16
N ASP A 633 0.12 26.80 19.44
CA ASP A 633 0.76 27.82 20.29
C ASP A 633 2.22 27.51 20.65
N THR A 634 2.63 26.25 20.55
CA THR A 634 4.00 25.79 20.81
C THR A 634 4.67 25.33 19.52
N ALA A 635 6.01 25.33 19.52
CA ALA A 635 6.76 24.66 18.48
C ALA A 635 6.43 23.16 18.45
N ARG A 636 6.62 22.53 17.29
CA ARG A 636 6.42 21.10 17.11
C ARG A 636 7.69 20.50 16.58
N GLU A 637 8.21 19.52 17.30
CA GLU A 637 9.44 18.85 16.95
C GLU A 637 9.27 17.34 17.15
N GLU A 638 9.43 16.57 16.07
CA GLU A 638 9.24 15.12 16.10
C GLU A 638 10.33 14.40 15.33
N VAL A 639 10.72 13.25 15.86
CA VAL A 639 11.55 12.27 15.16
C VAL A 639 10.79 10.96 15.05
N ALA A 640 10.76 10.38 13.86
CA ALA A 640 10.22 9.06 13.62
C ALA A 640 11.24 8.23 12.86
N GLY A 641 11.36 6.96 13.21
CA GLY A 641 12.29 6.08 12.55
C GLY A 641 11.83 4.63 12.61
N PHE A 642 12.27 3.88 11.62
CA PHE A 642 12.07 2.45 11.53
C PHE A 642 13.38 1.81 11.09
N GLY A 643 13.66 0.61 11.58
CA GLY A 643 14.79 -0.20 11.14
C GLY A 643 14.49 -1.68 11.18
N ALA A 644 15.05 -2.42 10.23
CA ALA A 644 15.02 -3.87 10.19
C ALA A 644 16.38 -4.43 9.78
N VAL A 645 16.82 -5.46 10.48
CA VAL A 645 18.08 -6.16 10.25
C VAL A 645 17.79 -7.65 10.08
N LYS A 646 18.23 -8.21 8.95
CA LYS A 646 18.33 -9.65 8.73
C LYS A 646 19.55 -10.17 9.50
N LEU A 647 19.30 -10.92 10.57
CA LEU A 647 20.34 -11.59 11.36
C LEU A 647 20.84 -12.85 10.64
N THR A 648 19.93 -13.57 9.98
CA THR A 648 20.20 -14.69 9.06
C THR A 648 19.28 -14.57 7.85
N ASP A 649 19.31 -15.53 6.93
CA ASP A 649 18.36 -15.56 5.80
C ASP A 649 16.90 -15.72 6.27
N GLU A 650 16.69 -16.27 7.47
CA GLU A 650 15.38 -16.55 8.05
C GLU A 650 14.99 -15.60 9.18
N TRP A 651 15.93 -15.11 9.98
CA TRP A 651 15.66 -14.25 11.13
C TRP A 651 15.79 -12.77 10.80
N THR A 652 14.73 -12.01 11.05
CA THR A 652 14.72 -10.54 10.94
C THR A 652 14.29 -9.93 12.27
N VAL A 653 15.05 -8.98 12.77
CA VAL A 653 14.65 -8.11 13.88
C VAL A 653 14.28 -6.76 13.31
N PHE A 654 13.17 -6.19 13.77
CA PHE A 654 12.72 -4.89 13.31
C PHE A 654 12.13 -4.08 14.46
N GLY A 655 12.02 -2.78 14.27
CA GLY A 655 11.37 -1.90 15.23
C GLY A 655 11.15 -0.52 14.65
N ASP A 656 10.28 0.23 15.31
CA ASP A 656 9.99 1.61 14.99
C ASP A 656 9.82 2.42 16.27
N ALA A 657 10.00 3.73 16.13
CA ALA A 657 9.72 4.68 17.18
C ALA A 657 9.32 6.02 16.58
N ARG A 658 8.34 6.67 17.19
CA ARG A 658 7.99 8.06 16.98
C ARG A 658 8.03 8.78 18.31
N TYR A 659 8.81 9.85 18.38
CA TYR A 659 9.08 10.60 19.59
C TYR A 659 8.82 12.08 19.34
N ASN A 660 8.03 12.69 20.22
CA ASN A 660 7.78 14.11 20.24
C ASN A 660 8.82 14.76 21.17
N LEU A 661 9.72 15.54 20.58
CA LEU A 661 10.86 16.15 21.26
C LEU A 661 10.42 17.32 22.17
N GLU A 662 9.42 18.09 21.75
CA GLU A 662 8.85 19.19 22.54
C GLU A 662 8.21 18.66 23.85
N LEU A 663 7.40 17.62 23.73
CA LEU A 663 6.70 17.01 24.87
C LEU A 663 7.55 15.96 25.60
N SER A 664 8.77 15.69 25.14
CA SER A 664 9.69 14.70 25.70
C SER A 664 9.05 13.31 25.90
N GLN A 665 8.21 12.87 24.97
CA GLN A 665 7.45 11.63 25.09
C GLN A 665 7.40 10.83 23.78
N PHE A 666 7.34 9.50 23.91
CA PHE A 666 7.03 8.64 22.79
C PHE A 666 5.58 8.83 22.38
N VAL A 667 5.33 8.91 21.09
CA VAL A 667 3.99 8.76 20.49
C VAL A 667 3.71 7.28 20.28
N ARG A 668 4.72 6.52 19.84
CA ARG A 668 4.69 5.07 19.69
C ARG A 668 6.10 4.49 19.64
N ASN A 669 6.22 3.24 20.02
CA ASN A 669 7.37 2.41 19.72
C ASN A 669 6.96 0.95 19.51
N SER A 670 7.70 0.25 18.67
CA SER A 670 7.52 -1.17 18.45
C SER A 670 8.86 -1.89 18.31
N VAL A 671 8.88 -3.16 18.70
CA VAL A 671 9.98 -4.07 18.41
C VAL A 671 9.40 -5.43 18.07
N GLY A 672 9.93 -6.05 17.04
CA GLY A 672 9.48 -7.35 16.58
C GLY A 672 10.62 -8.24 16.12
N VAL A 673 10.36 -9.52 16.16
CA VAL A 673 11.21 -10.56 15.61
C VAL A 673 10.38 -11.42 14.69
N GLN A 674 10.89 -11.69 13.50
CA GLN A 674 10.30 -12.59 12.53
C GLN A 674 11.29 -13.69 12.18
N TYR A 675 10.80 -14.93 12.19
CA TYR A 675 11.39 -16.06 11.50
C TYR A 675 10.57 -16.32 10.23
N ALA A 676 11.22 -16.40 9.06
CA ALA A 676 10.56 -16.71 7.81
C ALA A 676 11.50 -17.53 6.92
N ASP A 677 11.13 -18.77 6.62
CA ASP A 677 11.85 -19.63 5.68
C ASP A 677 10.98 -19.94 4.44
N GLU A 678 11.32 -20.97 3.67
CA GLU A 678 10.54 -21.38 2.50
C GLU A 678 9.14 -21.92 2.81
N CYS A 679 8.89 -22.42 4.03
CA CYS A 679 7.68 -23.17 4.36
C CYS A 679 6.86 -22.62 5.56
N PHE A 680 7.43 -21.70 6.35
CA PHE A 680 6.90 -21.27 7.63
C PHE A 680 7.25 -19.81 7.93
N ILE A 681 6.31 -19.10 8.55
CA ILE A 681 6.49 -17.75 9.08
C ILE A 681 6.00 -17.71 10.52
N TYR A 682 6.80 -17.09 11.38
CA TYR A 682 6.46 -16.78 12.75
C TYR A 682 6.93 -15.37 13.08
N SER A 683 6.03 -14.49 13.53
CA SER A 683 6.42 -13.16 14.00
C SER A 683 5.80 -12.85 15.34
N VAL A 684 6.61 -12.25 16.23
CA VAL A 684 6.17 -11.68 17.49
C VAL A 684 6.51 -10.20 17.48
N THR A 685 5.52 -9.36 17.72
CA THR A 685 5.68 -7.91 17.80
C THR A 685 5.18 -7.41 19.14
N TYR A 686 6.02 -6.68 19.85
CA TYR A 686 5.63 -5.85 20.98
C TYR A 686 5.47 -4.42 20.49
N GLN A 687 4.36 -3.78 20.84
CA GLN A 687 4.08 -2.40 20.48
C GLN A 687 3.51 -1.67 21.69
N ARG A 688 3.86 -0.39 21.80
CA ARG A 688 3.21 0.54 22.71
C ARG A 688 2.84 1.82 22.00
N THR A 689 1.59 2.24 22.14
CA THR A 689 1.09 3.52 21.65
C THR A 689 0.71 4.40 22.85
N PHE A 690 1.03 5.69 22.77
CA PHE A 690 0.75 6.67 23.83
C PHE A 690 -0.35 7.66 23.45
N VAL A 691 -1.01 7.44 22.33
CA VAL A 691 -2.15 8.23 21.88
C VAL A 691 -3.30 8.05 22.85
N GLU A 692 -3.82 9.16 23.35
CA GLU A 692 -5.03 9.22 24.16
C GLU A 692 -6.05 10.12 23.48
N TYR A 693 -7.23 9.57 23.18
CA TYR A 693 -8.34 10.31 22.61
C TYR A 693 -9.67 9.61 22.86
N SER A 694 -10.58 10.23 23.60
CA SER A 694 -11.91 9.66 23.91
C SER A 694 -11.76 8.23 24.50
N ASP A 695 -12.27 7.21 23.81
CA ASP A 695 -12.14 5.78 24.16
C ASP A 695 -10.76 5.17 23.88
N LEU A 696 -9.93 5.84 23.06
CA LEU A 696 -8.58 5.38 22.75
C LEU A 696 -7.68 5.74 23.93
N LYS A 697 -7.15 4.73 24.61
CA LYS A 697 -6.21 4.87 25.72
C LYS A 697 -4.81 4.41 25.30
N PRO A 698 -3.75 4.86 25.99
CA PRO A 698 -2.41 4.31 25.79
C PRO A 698 -2.45 2.79 25.90
N ASP A 699 -2.01 2.12 24.84
CA ASP A 699 -2.18 0.68 24.70
C ASP A 699 -0.83 -0.02 24.51
N THR A 700 -0.67 -1.16 25.17
CA THR A 700 0.49 -2.03 25.03
C THR A 700 0.03 -3.37 24.49
N SER A 701 0.47 -3.71 23.29
CA SER A 701 0.05 -4.90 22.57
C SER A 701 1.21 -5.85 22.28
N VAL A 702 0.92 -7.14 22.37
CA VAL A 702 1.77 -8.24 21.91
C VAL A 702 0.99 -9.01 20.85
N MET A 703 1.54 -9.09 19.64
CA MET A 703 0.93 -9.77 18.51
C MET A 703 1.75 -10.98 18.12
N VAL A 704 1.08 -12.11 17.88
CA VAL A 704 1.70 -13.33 17.37
C VAL A 704 1.03 -13.71 16.06
N ARG A 705 1.83 -13.84 15.01
CA ARG A 705 1.38 -14.29 13.69
C ARG A 705 2.12 -15.56 13.32
N ILE A 706 1.36 -16.57 12.90
CA ILE A 706 1.88 -17.83 12.36
C ILE A 706 1.33 -17.99 10.94
N GLY A 707 2.19 -18.36 10.00
CA GLY A 707 1.83 -18.64 8.61
C GLY A 707 2.51 -19.92 8.13
N ILE A 708 1.77 -20.76 7.42
CA ILE A 708 2.30 -21.95 6.75
C ILE A 708 2.22 -21.70 5.25
N LYS A 709 3.34 -21.90 4.53
CA LYS A 709 3.41 -21.76 3.07
C LYS A 709 3.21 -23.12 2.38
N GLY A 710 2.67 -23.13 1.17
CA GLY A 710 2.46 -24.34 0.36
C GLY A 710 1.07 -24.98 0.51
N PHE A 711 0.22 -24.50 1.42
CA PHE A 711 -1.17 -24.96 1.56
C PHE A 711 -2.13 -23.77 1.47
N GLY A 712 -2.41 -23.31 0.24
CA GLY A 712 -3.47 -22.34 -0.08
C GLY A 712 -3.30 -20.91 0.44
N GLN A 713 -2.51 -20.68 1.48
CA GLN A 713 -2.29 -19.36 2.06
C GLN A 713 -0.93 -18.80 1.61
N GLN A 714 -0.94 -17.89 0.64
CA GLN A 714 0.19 -16.96 0.46
C GLN A 714 0.18 -15.97 1.63
N THR A 715 0.78 -16.38 2.74
CA THR A 715 1.11 -15.44 3.83
C THR A 715 2.39 -14.70 3.44
N THR A 716 2.31 -13.75 2.52
CA THR A 716 3.43 -12.83 2.27
C THR A 716 3.15 -11.52 3.00
N PRO A 717 3.92 -11.13 4.03
CA PRO A 717 4.52 -9.82 4.01
C PRO A 717 5.63 -9.89 2.95
N SER A 718 5.35 -9.41 1.73
CA SER A 718 6.34 -9.40 0.65
C SER A 718 7.47 -8.39 0.90
N SER A 719 7.34 -7.57 1.94
CA SER A 719 8.31 -6.54 2.25
C SER A 719 8.44 -6.29 3.74
N ILE A 720 9.63 -5.87 4.16
CA ILE A 720 9.94 -5.46 5.53
C ILE A 720 8.99 -4.35 6.03
N GLY A 721 8.53 -3.47 5.14
CA GLY A 721 7.57 -2.41 5.48
C GLY A 721 6.12 -2.85 5.72
N ASP A 722 5.79 -4.12 5.49
CA ASP A 722 4.50 -4.69 5.91
C ASP A 722 4.53 -5.11 7.40
N LEU A 723 5.69 -5.01 8.06
CA LEU A 723 5.91 -5.40 9.46
C LEU A 723 5.75 -4.24 10.43
N SER A 724 5.76 -2.99 9.94
CA SER A 724 5.61 -1.77 10.74
C SER A 724 4.77 -0.73 9.96
N PRO A 725 3.70 -0.18 10.56
CA PRO A 725 2.94 0.94 9.96
C PRO A 725 3.79 2.19 9.69
N GLU A 726 4.84 2.44 10.47
CA GLU A 726 5.78 3.55 10.26
C GLU A 726 6.55 3.31 8.96
N ALA A 727 7.00 2.08 8.73
CA ALA A 727 7.67 1.73 7.48
C ALA A 727 6.77 1.96 6.24
N ALA A 728 5.45 1.82 6.38
CA ALA A 728 4.50 2.18 5.32
C ALA A 728 4.41 3.70 5.08
N SER A 729 4.58 4.53 6.12
CA SER A 729 4.57 6.00 5.99
C SER A 729 5.82 6.59 5.32
N PHE A 730 6.91 5.81 5.22
CA PHE A 730 8.14 6.20 4.54
C PHE A 730 8.19 5.81 3.05
N ARG A 731 7.22 5.04 2.55
CA ARG A 731 7.12 4.61 1.15
C ARG A 731 6.25 5.56 0.36
#